data_AF-A0A7C3F3V7-F1
#
_entry.id   AF-A0A7C3F3V7-F1
#
_cell.length_a   1.000
_cell.length_b   1.000
_cell.length_c   1.000
_cell.angle_alpha   90.00
_cell.angle_beta   90.00
_cell.angle_gamma   90.00
#
_symmetry.space_group_name_H-M   'P 1'
#
loop_
_entity.id
_entity.type
_entity.pdbx_description
1 polymer ?
#
loop_
_entity_poly.entity_id
_entity_poly.type
_entity_poly.pdbx_seq_one_letter_code
_entity_poly.pdbx_strand_id
1 'polypeptide(L)'
;MEKKEKTSGIVVVSGDVTIDWNIATTSGFMGGKSTWDEQLHSSAYDQPGGAVLLADLVKEIVQLENREERFEVRNNRLINKRILPGDKRFHHSYALWAPFPFSSSPSPNKEKPAWRVSTFLGYKSASTDTKFSVNGGTKVVDDDPSAELVVLSEGNLGFRDNPDIWPQAVNSRDHEPWIILKMSPPVAQGQLWHKLIKEHPTRLVVITTINDLRRSAVQISRGLSWESTAQDVLWELTHNPQINGLTQSACVIISLDAAGSIILTKDNGNASVILLFDPFNMEWEWERQYPRLMVGYTTCMTATQAYQIMTAKQEKPDWVSGAQRGLAAIRTLHSEGYGLRGAHPSEADLFFPIQKFAEGILQDSKVVSQVSIQDPTRFLLEPRISQASSLQKPNYWTILEENYSESLENIAFQIGKLGIQSVVNNVPIGQFGALCTMDRLEIEAFHGIQRLISEYCQCAQKQPLSIAVFGPPGAGKSFGVRQVAKTIMSDIATLTFNLSQLVGLDDLLDAFHQVRDATISGKIPLVFWDEFDTTRDGQPLGWLRYFLVPMQDGVFQQGQIIHPIGRCIFVFAGGTSHSIDKFGMDLSENEKHMSKLPDFVSRLKGYLNVVGPNPQGDINLDPYYILRRAILLRSLIKHNVPGILQKQDARIDPGILRAFLKTRMYKHGVRSMESILAMSSLANTTAYERSSLPPERQLELHVDAADFLSIVQEIELKGELLENLAKATHEIYCEELKTNGYSYGPHTDEEKKLHSSLLPYDQLPDEEKEQNRNYVRHISTKLNQAGYVMRPARSNERPYKFPGDDFEKLAQIEHQRWMNQKLSDGWKHADKTEKKYKTHTDIKEWERLSEIAKNRDYTLIRAIPLILAKAGYALEKMKAS
;
A
#
# COMPACT_ATOMS: atom_id res chain seq x y z
N MET A 1 -16.75 11.82 59.02
CA MET A 1 -16.19 12.92 58.21
C MET A 1 -14.69 12.67 58.10
N GLU A 2 -14.28 11.83 57.16
CA GLU A 2 -12.88 11.71 56.75
C GLU A 2 -12.74 12.53 55.46
N LYS A 3 -11.99 13.63 55.54
CA LYS A 3 -11.51 14.34 54.35
C LYS A 3 -10.54 13.39 53.64
N LYS A 4 -11.01 12.69 52.60
CA LYS A 4 -10.12 12.19 51.56
C LYS A 4 -9.46 13.41 50.94
N GLU A 5 -8.18 13.64 51.21
CA GLU A 5 -7.35 14.54 50.42
C GLU A 5 -7.46 14.09 48.96
N LYS A 6 -8.16 14.88 48.14
CA LYS A 6 -8.11 14.78 46.67
C LYS A 6 -6.74 15.32 46.27
N THR A 7 -5.72 14.46 46.17
CA THR A 7 -4.51 14.81 45.45
C THR A 7 -4.81 14.70 43.95
N SER A 8 -4.96 15.85 43.28
CA SER A 8 -5.01 15.94 41.82
C SER A 8 -3.60 15.66 41.27
N GLY A 9 -3.48 14.79 40.27
CA GLY A 9 -2.22 14.57 39.56
C GLY A 9 -1.76 15.84 38.84
N ILE A 10 -0.47 16.13 38.82
CA ILE A 10 0.08 17.36 38.24
C ILE A 10 0.69 17.05 36.88
N VAL A 11 0.32 17.85 35.87
CA VAL A 11 0.87 17.80 34.51
C VAL A 11 1.63 19.09 34.25
N VAL A 12 2.92 19.00 33.98
CA VAL A 12 3.77 20.15 33.67
C VAL A 12 4.04 20.21 32.17
N VAL A 13 3.71 21.31 31.52
CA VAL A 13 4.05 21.55 30.12
C VAL A 13 5.10 22.66 30.05
N SER A 14 6.25 22.38 29.45
CA SER A 14 7.38 23.31 29.34
C SER A 14 8.08 23.21 27.99
N GLY A 15 8.93 24.18 27.65
CA GLY A 15 9.70 24.16 26.40
C GLY A 15 9.95 25.55 25.82
N ASP A 16 10.25 25.58 24.52
CA ASP A 16 10.42 26.82 23.77
C ASP A 16 9.06 27.52 23.59
N VAL A 17 8.98 28.79 24.00
CA VAL A 17 7.79 29.63 23.89
C VAL A 17 7.95 30.60 22.73
N THR A 18 7.00 30.57 21.78
CA THR A 18 6.94 31.49 20.64
C THR A 18 5.71 32.39 20.71
N ILE A 19 5.77 33.51 20.02
CA ILE A 19 4.61 34.33 19.66
C ILE A 19 4.42 34.19 18.16
N ASP A 20 3.31 33.58 17.78
CA ASP A 20 3.03 33.23 16.40
C ASP A 20 2.23 34.36 15.75
N TRP A 21 2.83 34.99 14.73
CA TRP A 21 2.22 36.05 13.93
C TRP A 21 1.66 35.44 12.64
N ASN A 22 0.33 35.34 12.58
CA ASN A 22 -0.41 34.82 11.44
C ASN A 22 -0.88 36.00 10.56
N ILE A 23 -0.23 36.17 9.42
CA ILE A 23 -0.52 37.24 8.46
C ILE A 23 -1.51 36.70 7.42
N ALA A 24 -2.79 37.08 7.54
CA ALA A 24 -3.84 36.78 6.57
C ALA A 24 -3.69 37.66 5.33
N THR A 25 -3.86 37.09 4.13
CA THR A 25 -3.84 37.80 2.85
C THR A 25 -4.92 37.29 1.90
N THR A 26 -5.41 38.13 0.99
CA THR A 26 -6.43 37.75 0.01
C THR A 26 -5.95 36.73 -1.03
N SER A 27 -4.69 36.79 -1.46
CA SER A 27 -4.17 35.98 -2.58
C SER A 27 -2.90 35.17 -2.29
N GLY A 28 -2.45 35.10 -1.04
CA GLY A 28 -1.15 34.48 -0.70
C GLY A 28 0.02 35.18 -1.39
N PHE A 29 1.19 34.54 -1.40
CA PHE A 29 2.37 35.09 -2.08
C PHE A 29 2.22 34.97 -3.61
N MET A 30 1.76 36.04 -4.27
CA MET A 30 1.79 36.17 -5.72
C MET A 30 3.13 36.76 -6.14
N GLY A 31 4.08 35.90 -6.49
CA GLY A 31 5.37 36.32 -7.00
C GLY A 31 5.21 37.30 -8.18
N GLY A 32 5.70 38.53 -8.01
CA GLY A 32 5.94 39.45 -9.12
C GLY A 32 4.95 40.59 -9.37
N LYS A 33 3.91 40.81 -8.57
CA LYS A 33 3.14 42.08 -8.64
C LYS A 33 3.71 43.10 -7.65
N SER A 34 4.62 43.93 -8.12
CA SER A 34 5.20 45.07 -7.38
C SER A 34 4.34 46.35 -7.47
N THR A 35 3.11 46.24 -7.95
CA THR A 35 2.15 47.35 -8.07
C THR A 35 1.24 47.41 -6.84
N TRP A 36 1.12 48.58 -6.23
CA TRP A 36 0.12 48.86 -5.20
C TRP A 36 -1.29 48.61 -5.75
N ASP A 37 -2.10 47.85 -5.03
CA ASP A 37 -3.45 47.43 -5.42
C ASP A 37 -4.37 47.57 -4.19
N GLU A 38 -5.38 48.42 -4.30
CA GLU A 38 -6.34 48.71 -3.22
C GLU A 38 -7.20 47.50 -2.83
N GLN A 39 -7.27 46.47 -3.68
CA GLN A 39 -8.04 45.24 -3.45
C GLN A 39 -7.25 44.19 -2.64
N LEU A 40 -5.95 44.41 -2.41
CA LEU A 40 -5.10 43.52 -1.62
C LEU A 40 -5.19 43.89 -0.14
N HIS A 41 -6.01 43.16 0.61
CA HIS A 41 -6.13 43.31 2.05
C HIS A 41 -5.27 42.29 2.81
N SER A 42 -4.64 42.76 3.88
CA SER A 42 -3.88 41.91 4.81
C SER A 42 -4.23 42.26 6.26
N SER A 43 -4.17 41.27 7.15
CA SER A 43 -4.36 41.47 8.59
C SER A 43 -3.45 40.54 9.37
N ALA A 44 -2.98 40.97 10.54
CA ALA A 44 -2.09 40.19 11.38
C ALA A 44 -2.82 39.80 12.67
N TYR A 45 -2.71 38.52 13.03
CA TYR A 45 -3.22 37.94 14.26
C TYR A 45 -2.05 37.39 15.06
N ASP A 46 -2.05 37.59 16.38
CA ASP A 46 -1.01 37.07 17.28
C ASP A 46 -1.60 36.11 18.31
N GLN A 47 -0.90 35.00 18.54
CA GLN A 47 -1.24 34.04 19.58
C GLN A 47 0.03 33.50 20.24
N PRO A 48 -0.02 33.04 21.50
CA PRO A 48 1.02 32.20 22.07
C PRO A 48 1.19 30.92 21.23
N GLY A 49 2.43 30.57 20.95
CA GLY A 49 2.84 29.36 20.25
C GLY A 49 3.70 28.44 21.11
N GLY A 50 4.32 27.44 20.48
CA GLY A 50 5.26 26.54 21.14
C GLY A 50 4.66 25.79 22.34
N ALA A 51 5.37 25.82 23.47
CA ALA A 51 4.95 25.12 24.69
C ALA A 51 3.63 25.66 25.29
N VAL A 52 3.33 26.96 25.15
CA VAL A 52 2.11 27.55 25.72
C VAL A 52 0.88 27.08 24.95
N LEU A 53 0.93 27.09 23.61
CA LEU A 53 -0.16 26.56 22.78
C LEU A 53 -0.44 25.08 23.08
N LEU A 54 0.62 24.28 23.25
CA LEU A 54 0.48 22.88 23.63
C LEU A 54 -0.18 22.74 25.01
N ALA A 55 0.19 23.59 25.97
CA ALA A 55 -0.39 23.57 27.30
C ALA A 55 -1.86 23.96 27.30
N ASP A 56 -2.26 24.97 26.51
CA ASP A 56 -3.65 25.39 26.36
C ASP A 56 -4.49 24.26 25.73
N LEU A 57 -3.94 23.53 24.76
CA LEU A 57 -4.61 22.35 24.19
C LEU A 57 -4.75 21.20 25.20
N VAL A 58 -3.70 20.87 25.94
CA VAL A 58 -3.76 19.83 26.99
C VAL A 58 -4.76 20.22 28.09
N LYS A 59 -4.80 21.50 28.45
CA LYS A 59 -5.77 22.03 29.40
C LYS A 59 -7.19 21.84 28.89
N GLU A 60 -7.49 22.28 27.67
CA GLU A 60 -8.84 22.11 27.08
C GLU A 60 -9.30 20.65 27.11
N ILE A 61 -8.43 19.69 26.78
CA ILE A 61 -8.74 18.26 26.84
C ILE A 61 -9.14 17.82 28.26
N VAL A 62 -8.41 18.29 29.29
CA VAL A 62 -8.73 18.00 30.70
C VAL A 62 -10.08 18.60 31.10
N GLN A 63 -10.40 19.80 30.60
CA GLN A 63 -11.67 20.48 30.88
C GLN A 63 -12.85 19.74 30.24
N LEU A 64 -12.76 19.38 28.96
CA LEU A 64 -13.84 18.71 28.22
C LEU A 64 -14.18 17.32 28.78
N GLU A 65 -13.22 16.59 29.35
CA GLU A 65 -13.51 15.32 30.04
C GLU A 65 -14.02 15.49 31.49
N ASN A 66 -14.24 16.72 31.96
CA ASN A 66 -14.57 17.02 33.37
C ASN A 66 -13.53 16.43 34.35
N ARG A 67 -12.25 16.45 33.99
CA ARG A 67 -11.14 15.92 34.81
C ARG A 67 -10.39 16.98 35.61
N GLU A 68 -10.90 18.20 35.69
CA GLU A 68 -10.28 19.27 36.48
C GLU A 68 -10.11 18.90 37.96
N GLU A 69 -10.95 18.01 38.49
CA GLU A 69 -10.79 17.50 39.86
C GLU A 69 -9.67 16.47 40.02
N ARG A 70 -9.13 15.95 38.91
CA ARG A 70 -8.14 14.85 38.86
C ARG A 70 -6.79 15.28 38.34
N PHE A 71 -6.71 16.23 37.41
CA PHE A 71 -5.45 16.72 36.85
C PHE A 71 -5.37 18.25 36.83
N GLU A 72 -4.23 18.79 37.25
CA GLU A 72 -3.91 20.21 37.17
C GLU A 72 -2.79 20.42 36.13
N VAL A 73 -3.02 21.28 35.13
CA VAL A 73 -2.02 21.60 34.08
C VAL A 73 -1.28 22.89 34.42
N ARG A 74 0.03 22.81 34.62
CA ARG A 74 0.94 23.93 34.92
C ARG A 74 1.89 24.21 33.75
N ASN A 75 2.16 25.48 33.44
CA ASN A 75 2.96 25.89 32.27
C ASN A 75 3.72 27.21 32.44
N ASN A 76 4.49 27.61 31.42
CA ASN A 76 5.27 28.86 31.34
C ASN A 76 4.38 30.05 30.93
N ARG A 77 3.31 30.33 31.70
CA ARG A 77 2.27 31.28 31.33
C ARG A 77 2.82 32.67 31.01
N LEU A 78 2.42 33.23 29.87
CA LEU A 78 2.75 34.60 29.49
C LEU A 78 1.87 35.57 30.29
N ILE A 79 2.42 36.19 31.33
CA ILE A 79 1.69 37.15 32.17
C ILE A 79 1.43 38.43 31.38
N ASN A 80 0.13 38.77 31.18
CA ASN A 80 -0.46 40.02 30.67
C ASN A 80 0.53 41.15 30.35
N LYS A 81 1.24 41.01 29.22
CA LYS A 81 2.12 42.04 28.67
C LYS A 81 1.70 42.24 27.22
N ARG A 82 1.56 43.51 26.81
CA ARG A 82 1.43 43.83 25.39
C ARG A 82 2.72 43.42 24.69
N ILE A 83 2.64 42.46 23.78
CA ILE A 83 3.79 41.98 23.00
C ILE A 83 3.69 42.62 21.61
N LEU A 84 4.78 43.21 21.14
CA LEU A 84 4.85 43.82 19.82
C LEU A 84 5.62 42.91 18.86
N PRO A 85 5.40 43.02 17.54
CA PRO A 85 6.22 42.34 16.56
C PRO A 85 7.69 42.68 16.78
N GLY A 86 8.50 41.65 17.02
CA GLY A 86 9.93 41.80 17.23
C GLY A 86 10.37 42.23 18.63
N ASP A 87 9.52 42.09 19.64
CA ASP A 87 9.93 42.10 21.04
C ASP A 87 11.14 41.18 21.27
N LYS A 88 12.18 41.69 21.94
CA LYS A 88 13.43 40.93 22.14
C LYS A 88 13.32 39.89 23.25
N ARG A 89 12.24 39.90 24.03
CA ARG A 89 12.04 39.02 25.19
C ARG A 89 11.55 37.62 24.79
N PHE A 90 10.96 37.47 23.61
CA PHE A 90 10.30 36.24 23.17
C PHE A 90 10.80 35.82 21.80
N HIS A 91 10.70 34.53 21.51
CA HIS A 91 10.84 34.05 20.14
C HIS A 91 9.58 34.40 19.36
N HIS A 92 9.72 34.76 18.10
CA HIS A 92 8.60 35.07 17.22
C HIS A 92 8.61 34.16 16.00
N SER A 93 7.45 33.63 15.64
CA SER A 93 7.22 32.85 14.43
C SER A 93 6.36 33.67 13.48
N TYR A 94 6.63 33.61 12.18
CA TYR A 94 5.87 34.36 11.17
C TYR A 94 5.36 33.42 10.08
N ALA A 95 4.07 33.45 9.82
CA ALA A 95 3.43 32.65 8.78
C ALA A 95 2.47 33.50 7.94
N LEU A 96 2.55 33.34 6.62
CA LEU A 96 1.64 33.92 5.66
C LEU A 96 0.51 32.93 5.37
N TRP A 97 -0.73 33.38 5.50
CA TRP A 97 -1.94 32.59 5.32
C TRP A 97 -2.76 33.12 4.15
N ALA A 98 -3.41 32.20 3.45
CA ALA A 98 -4.32 32.51 2.34
C ALA A 98 -5.48 31.52 2.30
N PRO A 99 -6.63 31.90 1.74
CA PRO A 99 -7.74 30.98 1.53
C PRO A 99 -7.41 30.02 0.38
N PHE A 100 -7.43 28.72 0.65
CA PHE A 100 -7.29 27.67 -0.36
C PHE A 100 -8.61 26.90 -0.50
N PRO A 101 -8.89 26.32 -1.68
CA PRO A 101 -10.02 25.41 -1.84
C PRO A 101 -10.01 24.34 -0.75
N PHE A 102 -11.19 24.01 -0.23
CA PHE A 102 -11.34 22.98 0.82
C PHE A 102 -10.66 21.68 0.39
N SER A 103 -10.96 21.21 -0.82
CA SER A 103 -10.32 20.06 -1.47
C SER A 103 -9.99 20.38 -2.92
N SER A 104 -9.07 19.62 -3.51
CA SER A 104 -8.70 19.73 -4.93
C SER A 104 -9.84 19.31 -5.87
N SER A 105 -10.73 18.42 -5.41
CA SER A 105 -11.97 18.08 -6.10
C SER A 105 -13.15 18.89 -5.53
N PRO A 106 -14.19 19.21 -6.33
CA PRO A 106 -15.37 19.92 -5.85
C PRO A 106 -16.04 19.12 -4.73
N SER A 107 -16.17 19.71 -3.53
CA SER A 107 -16.84 19.03 -2.43
C SER A 107 -18.36 18.97 -2.69
N PRO A 108 -19.04 17.85 -2.36
CA PRO A 108 -20.50 17.72 -2.54
C PRO A 108 -21.26 18.81 -1.78
N ASN A 109 -20.71 19.23 -0.64
CA ASN A 109 -21.33 20.19 0.28
C ASN A 109 -20.99 21.66 -0.05
N LYS A 110 -20.24 21.95 -1.13
CA LYS A 110 -19.76 23.31 -1.48
C LYS A 110 -19.12 24.02 -0.30
N GLU A 111 -18.20 23.31 0.36
CA GLU A 111 -17.43 23.82 1.50
C GLU A 111 -16.72 25.13 1.15
N LYS A 112 -16.72 26.07 2.11
CA LYS A 112 -16.00 27.34 1.97
C LYS A 112 -14.48 27.11 1.97
N PRO A 113 -13.70 27.98 1.32
CA PRO A 113 -12.23 27.92 1.36
C PRO A 113 -11.69 27.90 2.78
N ALA A 114 -10.68 27.07 3.04
CA ALA A 114 -10.01 26.99 4.33
C ALA A 114 -8.74 27.86 4.34
N TRP A 115 -8.48 28.54 5.45
CA TRP A 115 -7.24 29.27 5.64
C TRP A 115 -6.12 28.30 5.97
N ARG A 116 -5.10 28.27 5.10
CA ARG A 116 -3.91 27.41 5.25
C ARG A 116 -2.64 28.21 5.02
N VAL A 117 -1.51 27.66 5.45
CA VAL A 117 -0.22 28.33 5.32
C VAL A 117 0.16 28.39 3.85
N SER A 118 0.22 29.62 3.33
CA SER A 118 0.80 29.90 2.01
C SER A 118 2.32 29.77 2.07
N THR A 119 2.94 30.39 3.08
CA THR A 119 4.40 30.44 3.21
C THR A 119 4.80 30.62 4.67
N PHE A 120 5.72 29.80 5.15
CA PHE A 120 6.37 30.01 6.43
C PHE A 120 7.50 31.03 6.25
N LEU A 121 7.45 32.15 6.98
CA LEU A 121 8.38 33.27 6.82
C LEU A 121 9.61 33.18 7.73
N GLY A 122 9.63 32.23 8.67
CA GLY A 122 10.76 31.98 9.56
C GLY A 122 10.54 32.44 10.99
N TYR A 123 11.63 32.40 11.77
CA TYR A 123 11.64 32.78 13.18
C TYR A 123 12.54 33.98 13.44
N LYS A 124 12.21 34.75 14.48
CA LYS A 124 13.12 35.68 15.15
C LYS A 124 13.36 35.17 16.57
N SER A 125 14.60 34.85 16.90
CA SER A 125 14.95 34.39 18.24
C SER A 125 14.91 35.53 19.27
N ALA A 126 14.57 35.18 20.52
CA ALA A 126 14.74 36.06 21.67
C ALA A 126 16.22 36.48 21.81
N SER A 127 16.45 37.64 22.41
CA SER A 127 17.79 38.13 22.68
C SER A 127 18.44 37.37 23.83
N THR A 128 19.72 37.05 23.67
CA THR A 128 20.56 36.45 24.72
C THR A 128 21.10 37.47 25.73
N ASP A 129 20.82 38.75 25.55
CA ASP A 129 21.22 39.81 26.48
C ASP A 129 20.35 39.74 27.74
N THR A 130 21.01 39.59 28.90
CA THR A 130 20.38 39.44 30.21
C THR A 130 19.48 40.62 30.59
N LYS A 131 19.65 41.79 29.96
CA LYS A 131 18.76 42.95 30.13
C LYS A 131 17.33 42.71 29.59
N PHE A 132 17.18 41.80 28.64
CA PHE A 132 15.89 41.41 28.07
C PHE A 132 15.41 40.03 28.58
N SER A 133 16.19 39.38 29.45
CA SER A 133 15.80 38.15 30.14
C SER A 133 14.57 38.39 31.00
N VAL A 134 13.50 37.63 30.76
CA VAL A 134 12.31 37.68 31.58
C VAL A 134 12.46 36.66 32.70
N ASN A 135 12.63 37.12 33.95
CA ASN A 135 12.60 36.28 35.17
C ASN A 135 11.25 35.56 35.42
N GLY A 136 10.32 35.52 34.46
CA GLY A 136 8.94 35.05 34.67
C GLY A 136 8.14 34.74 33.42
N GLY A 137 8.78 34.24 32.36
CA GLY A 137 8.06 33.73 31.17
C GLY A 137 8.67 32.46 30.56
N THR A 138 9.85 32.03 31.03
CA THR A 138 10.56 30.84 30.55
C THR A 138 10.54 29.69 31.54
N LYS A 139 10.20 29.93 32.81
CA LYS A 139 10.00 28.88 33.82
C LYS A 139 8.52 28.59 34.02
N VAL A 140 8.22 27.35 34.40
CA VAL A 140 6.87 26.92 34.74
C VAL A 140 6.41 27.66 36.01
N VAL A 141 5.18 28.18 35.99
CA VAL A 141 4.57 28.81 37.16
C VAL A 141 4.07 27.71 38.09
N ASP A 142 4.35 27.86 39.40
CA ASP A 142 4.00 26.87 40.44
C ASP A 142 4.52 25.45 40.14
N ASP A 143 5.74 25.37 39.58
CA ASP A 143 6.39 24.11 39.20
C ASP A 143 6.54 23.13 40.38
N ASP A 144 6.37 21.84 40.12
CA ASP A 144 6.26 20.79 41.12
C ASP A 144 7.22 19.63 40.84
N PRO A 145 8.10 19.26 41.79
CA PRO A 145 8.99 18.11 41.62
C PRO A 145 8.25 16.76 41.64
N SER A 146 6.98 16.72 42.05
CA SER A 146 6.14 15.52 42.11
C SER A 146 5.17 15.36 40.93
N ALA A 147 5.35 16.12 39.85
CA ALA A 147 4.52 16.02 38.65
C ALA A 147 4.49 14.59 38.09
N GLU A 148 3.31 14.09 37.74
CA GLU A 148 3.13 12.72 37.22
C GLU A 148 3.51 12.63 35.72
N LEU A 149 3.33 13.74 35.00
CA LEU A 149 3.60 13.87 33.57
C LEU A 149 4.28 15.21 33.27
N VAL A 150 5.37 15.17 32.53
CA VAL A 150 6.08 16.33 31.99
C VAL A 150 6.03 16.29 30.47
N VAL A 151 5.52 17.35 29.85
CA VAL A 151 5.45 17.49 28.39
C VAL A 151 6.40 18.60 27.94
N LEU A 152 7.43 18.24 27.19
CA LEU A 152 8.49 19.12 26.74
C LEU A 152 8.32 19.42 25.24
N SER A 153 8.04 20.68 24.90
CA SER A 153 7.98 21.16 23.51
C SER A 153 9.32 21.80 23.12
N GLU A 154 10.22 21.00 22.56
CA GLU A 154 11.55 21.44 22.15
C GLU A 154 11.58 21.80 20.66
N GLY A 155 11.84 23.08 20.39
CA GLY A 155 11.83 23.71 19.07
C GLY A 155 13.22 24.10 18.54
N ASN A 156 14.29 23.76 19.27
CA ASN A 156 15.66 24.19 19.06
C ASN A 156 15.81 25.73 19.08
N LEU A 157 15.12 26.40 20.00
CA LEU A 157 15.20 27.86 20.19
C LEU A 157 16.00 28.26 21.45
N GLY A 158 16.61 27.30 22.14
CA GLY A 158 17.50 27.51 23.28
C GLY A 158 17.15 26.69 24.52
N PHE A 159 15.93 26.15 24.62
CA PHE A 159 15.49 25.34 25.76
C PHE A 159 16.35 24.10 25.99
N ARG A 160 16.78 23.46 24.90
CA ARG A 160 17.56 22.21 24.88
C ARG A 160 18.88 22.27 25.66
N ASP A 161 19.53 23.42 25.69
CA ASP A 161 20.88 23.58 26.24
C ASP A 161 20.90 24.52 27.46
N ASN A 162 19.74 24.75 28.07
CA ASN A 162 19.60 25.59 29.26
C ASN A 162 18.96 24.81 30.42
N PRO A 163 19.77 24.16 31.29
CA PRO A 163 19.27 23.38 32.42
C PRO A 163 18.44 24.17 33.44
N ASP A 164 18.66 25.48 33.56
CA ASP A 164 18.04 26.31 34.59
C ASP A 164 16.53 26.52 34.41
N ILE A 165 16.04 26.26 33.20
CA ILE A 165 14.63 26.43 32.81
C ILE A 165 13.89 25.10 32.61
N TRP A 166 14.56 23.96 32.81
CA TRP A 166 13.90 22.66 32.80
C TRP A 166 12.99 22.49 34.03
N PRO A 167 11.84 21.81 33.90
CA PRO A 167 10.95 21.55 35.03
C PRO A 167 11.64 20.84 36.19
N GLN A 168 11.23 21.14 37.42
CA GLN A 168 11.76 20.54 38.64
C GLN A 168 11.65 19.01 38.62
N ALA A 169 10.53 18.47 38.14
CA ALA A 169 10.31 17.03 38.01
C ALA A 169 11.34 16.31 37.11
N VAL A 170 11.95 17.00 36.14
CA VAL A 170 13.03 16.43 35.29
C VAL A 170 14.32 16.22 36.08
N ASN A 171 14.55 17.05 37.11
CA ASN A 171 15.73 17.00 37.98
C ASN A 171 15.49 16.25 39.30
N SER A 172 14.24 15.92 39.62
CA SER A 172 13.85 15.21 40.83
C SER A 172 14.38 13.77 40.81
N ARG A 173 14.85 13.29 41.97
CA ARG A 173 15.23 11.87 42.18
C ARG A 173 14.18 11.10 42.98
N ASP A 174 13.23 11.81 43.58
CA ASP A 174 12.25 11.25 44.51
C ASP A 174 10.98 10.77 43.79
N HIS A 175 10.77 11.22 42.54
CA HIS A 175 9.64 10.85 41.71
C HIS A 175 10.11 10.61 40.26
N GLU A 176 9.57 9.57 39.61
CA GLU A 176 9.83 9.27 38.21
C GLU A 176 8.59 9.65 37.38
N PRO A 177 8.58 10.82 36.72
CA PRO A 177 7.45 11.23 35.89
C PRO A 177 7.42 10.45 34.57
N TRP A 178 6.26 10.39 33.91
CA TRP A 178 6.24 10.22 32.45
C TRP A 178 6.76 11.49 31.79
N ILE A 179 7.65 11.36 30.80
CA ILE A 179 8.19 12.51 30.06
C ILE A 179 7.87 12.35 28.58
N ILE A 180 7.12 13.28 28.01
CA ILE A 180 6.96 13.38 26.55
C ILE A 180 7.90 14.48 26.03
N LEU A 181 8.79 14.12 25.11
CA LEU A 181 9.70 15.05 24.44
C LEU A 181 9.28 15.19 22.97
N LYS A 182 8.65 16.31 22.62
CA LYS A 182 8.53 16.75 21.22
C LYS A 182 9.87 17.36 20.81
N MET A 183 10.54 16.77 19.83
CA MET A 183 11.92 17.11 19.49
C MET A 183 12.07 17.58 18.05
N SER A 184 12.77 18.70 17.88
CA SER A 184 13.11 19.29 16.57
C SER A 184 14.56 18.96 16.17
N PRO A 185 14.99 19.18 14.92
CA PRO A 185 16.37 18.94 14.50
C PRO A 185 17.38 19.82 15.25
N PRO A 186 18.58 19.31 15.58
CA PRO A 186 19.06 17.94 15.33
C PRO A 186 18.42 16.92 16.29
N VAL A 187 17.95 15.79 15.76
CA VAL A 187 17.28 14.74 16.54
C VAL A 187 18.32 13.94 17.34
N ALA A 188 17.97 13.55 18.58
CA ALA A 188 18.79 12.73 19.48
C ALA A 188 20.14 13.38 19.86
N GLN A 189 20.14 14.71 19.96
CA GLN A 189 21.31 15.52 20.32
C GLN A 189 20.95 16.63 21.32
N GLY A 190 21.96 17.17 22.01
CA GLY A 190 21.86 18.28 22.96
C GLY A 190 21.73 17.86 24.42
N GLN A 191 21.92 18.81 25.34
CA GLN A 191 22.08 18.48 26.77
C GLN A 191 20.83 17.84 27.38
N LEU A 192 19.65 18.37 27.04
CA LEU A 192 18.36 17.83 27.50
C LEU A 192 18.19 16.36 27.10
N TRP A 193 18.46 16.01 25.84
CA TRP A 193 18.35 14.63 25.36
C TRP A 193 19.25 13.67 26.15
N HIS A 194 20.54 14.01 26.30
CA HIS A 194 21.50 13.16 27.01
C HIS A 194 21.11 12.95 28.49
N LYS A 195 20.52 13.96 29.13
CA LYS A 195 19.99 13.82 30.49
C LYS A 195 18.78 12.89 30.52
N LEU A 196 17.77 13.14 29.68
CA LEU A 196 16.52 12.38 29.68
C LEU A 196 16.73 10.90 29.36
N ILE A 197 17.56 10.58 28.36
CA ILE A 197 17.80 9.18 27.99
C ILE A 197 18.61 8.43 29.05
N LYS A 198 19.45 9.14 29.82
CA LYS A 198 20.26 8.57 30.89
C LYS A 198 19.45 8.35 32.17
N GLU A 199 18.61 9.31 32.54
CA GLU A 199 17.91 9.33 33.83
C GLU A 199 16.48 8.77 33.77
N HIS A 200 15.80 8.87 32.62
CA HIS A 200 14.37 8.51 32.47
C HIS A 200 14.03 7.60 31.26
N PRO A 201 14.90 6.66 30.81
CA PRO A 201 14.68 5.92 29.55
C PRO A 201 13.36 5.13 29.53
N THR A 202 12.96 4.54 30.65
CA THR A 202 11.78 3.68 30.80
C THR A 202 10.45 4.42 30.78
N ARG A 203 10.46 5.74 30.96
CA ARG A 203 9.27 6.60 30.97
C ARG A 203 9.38 7.80 30.04
N LEU A 204 10.33 7.74 29.09
CA LEU A 204 10.52 8.74 28.04
C LEU A 204 9.77 8.34 26.77
N VAL A 205 8.94 9.27 26.28
CA VAL A 205 8.23 9.18 25.00
C VAL A 205 8.77 10.27 24.08
N VAL A 206 9.36 9.89 22.95
CA VAL A 206 9.91 10.85 21.99
C VAL A 206 8.95 11.01 20.82
N ILE A 207 8.61 12.24 20.46
CA ILE A 207 7.77 12.56 19.31
C ILE A 207 8.58 13.45 18.35
N THR A 208 8.72 12.99 17.11
CA THR A 208 9.40 13.74 16.05
C THR A 208 8.71 13.50 14.70
N THR A 209 9.19 14.14 13.64
CA THR A 209 8.68 13.94 12.29
C THR A 209 9.69 13.19 11.43
N ILE A 210 9.21 12.51 10.39
CA ILE A 210 10.08 11.87 9.41
C ILE A 210 10.97 12.89 8.68
N ASN A 211 10.47 14.11 8.48
CA ASN A 211 11.21 15.19 7.84
C ASN A 211 12.33 15.73 8.73
N ASP A 212 12.13 15.74 10.05
CA ASP A 212 13.17 16.10 11.02
C ASP A 212 14.27 15.03 11.10
N LEU A 213 13.90 13.75 11.03
CA LEU A 213 14.87 12.65 10.91
C LEU A 213 15.71 12.78 9.64
N ARG A 214 15.08 13.01 8.48
CA ARG A 214 15.78 13.17 7.19
C ARG A 214 16.71 14.39 7.12
N ARG A 215 16.60 15.34 8.05
CA ARG A 215 17.56 16.46 8.19
C ARG A 215 18.81 16.08 8.97
N SER A 216 18.78 14.95 9.67
CA SER A 216 19.95 14.32 10.30
C SER A 216 20.69 13.44 9.28
N ALA A 217 21.85 12.90 9.66
CA ALA A 217 22.64 12.01 8.82
C ALA A 217 22.05 10.59 8.73
N VAL A 218 20.86 10.46 8.12
CA VAL A 218 20.12 9.20 7.92
C VAL A 218 19.74 9.04 6.44
N GLN A 219 19.59 7.80 5.97
CA GLN A 219 19.16 7.49 4.62
C GLN A 219 17.75 6.87 4.63
N ILE A 220 16.73 7.72 4.60
CA ILE A 220 15.33 7.29 4.58
C ILE A 220 14.67 7.70 3.27
N SER A 221 14.11 6.74 2.54
CA SER A 221 13.34 6.95 1.32
C SER A 221 12.17 7.93 1.55
N ARG A 222 11.77 8.67 0.51
CA ARG A 222 10.68 9.66 0.56
C ARG A 222 9.63 9.37 -0.50
N GLY A 223 8.45 8.97 -0.06
CA GLY A 223 7.27 8.76 -0.90
C GLY A 223 7.43 7.68 -1.98
N LEU A 224 8.21 6.61 -1.73
CA LEU A 224 8.34 5.47 -2.66
C LEU A 224 7.29 4.39 -2.38
N SER A 225 7.33 3.82 -1.17
CA SER A 225 6.34 2.89 -0.63
C SER A 225 6.37 2.95 0.89
N TRP A 226 5.26 2.55 1.52
CA TRP A 226 5.16 2.45 2.97
C TRP A 226 6.18 1.45 3.52
N GLU A 227 6.37 0.32 2.83
CA GLU A 227 7.31 -0.71 3.19
C GLU A 227 8.76 -0.22 3.18
N SER A 228 9.20 0.45 2.11
CA SER A 228 10.57 0.99 2.02
C SER A 228 10.83 2.02 3.10
N THR A 229 9.92 2.98 3.30
CA THR A 229 10.10 4.01 4.34
C THR A 229 10.11 3.40 5.74
N ALA A 230 9.25 2.42 6.02
CA ALA A 230 9.20 1.72 7.30
C ALA A 230 10.48 0.92 7.57
N GLN A 231 10.99 0.17 6.58
CA GLN A 231 12.22 -0.61 6.71
C GLN A 231 13.46 0.28 6.87
N ASP A 232 13.55 1.38 6.12
CA ASP A 232 14.64 2.34 6.25
C ASP A 232 14.67 2.96 7.65
N VAL A 233 13.51 3.36 8.19
CA VAL A 233 13.40 3.89 9.55
C VAL A 233 13.84 2.87 10.59
N LEU A 234 13.38 1.62 10.48
CA LEU A 234 13.79 0.54 11.39
C LEU A 234 15.31 0.29 11.30
N TRP A 235 15.87 0.25 10.09
CA TRP A 235 17.29 0.07 9.87
C TRP A 235 18.11 1.19 10.51
N GLU A 236 17.75 2.44 10.25
CA GLU A 236 18.44 3.64 10.75
C GLU A 236 18.33 3.74 12.27
N LEU A 237 17.16 3.47 12.87
CA LEU A 237 17.01 3.45 14.32
C LEU A 237 17.82 2.34 14.99
N THR A 238 18.03 1.22 14.31
CA THR A 238 18.76 0.08 14.89
C THR A 238 20.26 0.24 14.76
N HIS A 239 20.74 0.70 13.60
CA HIS A 239 22.16 0.62 13.23
C HIS A 239 22.86 1.98 13.19
N ASN A 240 22.16 3.10 13.08
CA ASN A 240 22.80 4.41 12.96
C ASN A 240 23.13 5.00 14.35
N PRO A 241 24.42 5.18 14.70
CA PRO A 241 24.83 5.66 16.02
C PRO A 241 24.36 7.07 16.35
N GLN A 242 23.96 7.88 15.36
CA GLN A 242 23.46 9.24 15.59
C GLN A 242 22.05 9.26 16.19
N ILE A 243 21.23 8.25 15.90
CA ILE A 243 19.83 8.23 16.30
C ILE A 243 19.41 6.96 17.04
N ASN A 244 20.26 5.94 17.10
CA ASN A 244 19.93 4.67 17.76
C ASN A 244 19.61 4.81 19.25
N GLY A 245 20.09 5.87 19.91
CA GLY A 245 19.73 6.21 21.28
C GLY A 245 18.22 6.33 21.49
N LEU A 246 17.45 6.68 20.44
CA LEU A 246 15.99 6.72 20.47
C LEU A 246 15.38 5.37 20.88
N THR A 247 15.98 4.24 20.49
CA THR A 247 15.50 2.88 20.81
C THR A 247 15.58 2.53 22.30
N GLN A 248 16.26 3.33 23.11
CA GLN A 248 16.33 3.15 24.56
C GLN A 248 15.11 3.74 25.28
N SER A 249 14.35 4.62 24.62
CA SER A 249 13.15 5.25 25.15
C SER A 249 12.00 4.24 25.27
N ALA A 250 11.03 4.52 26.14
CA ALA A 250 9.83 3.70 26.32
C ALA A 250 9.01 3.60 25.02
N CYS A 251 8.88 4.73 24.32
CA CYS A 251 8.22 4.83 23.04
C CYS A 251 8.83 5.94 22.18
N VAL A 252 8.89 5.72 20.87
CA VAL A 252 9.24 6.74 19.87
C VAL A 252 8.14 6.78 18.82
N ILE A 253 7.60 7.97 18.58
CA ILE A 253 6.54 8.21 17.59
C ILE A 253 7.09 9.16 16.53
N ILE A 254 7.13 8.66 15.30
CA ILE A 254 7.61 9.39 14.12
C ILE A 254 6.40 9.68 13.24
N SER A 255 5.97 10.94 13.20
CA SER A 255 4.86 11.37 12.35
C SER A 255 5.29 11.47 10.89
N LEU A 256 4.47 10.93 9.98
CA LEU A 256 4.54 11.12 8.53
C LEU A 256 3.38 12.04 8.09
N ASP A 257 3.32 13.21 8.74
CA ASP A 257 2.29 14.24 8.55
C ASP A 257 0.86 13.68 8.72
N ALA A 258 -0.05 13.94 7.76
CA ALA A 258 -1.44 13.48 7.85
C ALA A 258 -1.66 12.06 7.27
N ALA A 259 -0.64 11.48 6.64
CA ALA A 259 -0.72 10.21 5.93
C ALA A 259 -0.43 8.99 6.83
N GLY A 260 0.42 9.12 7.85
CA GLY A 260 0.78 7.99 8.70
C GLY A 260 1.67 8.32 9.89
N SER A 261 2.03 7.30 10.66
CA SER A 261 2.95 7.38 11.81
C SER A 261 3.69 6.07 12.01
N ILE A 262 4.97 6.11 12.38
CA ILE A 262 5.72 4.93 12.83
C ILE A 262 5.87 4.99 14.35
N ILE A 263 5.63 3.86 15.02
CA ILE A 263 5.64 3.75 16.47
C ILE A 263 6.62 2.65 16.84
N LEU A 264 7.68 3.01 17.54
CA LEU A 264 8.62 2.07 18.12
C LEU A 264 8.33 1.96 19.61
N THR A 265 8.16 0.75 20.10
CA THR A 265 7.98 0.46 21.52
C THR A 265 8.93 -0.64 21.94
N LYS A 266 9.38 -0.60 23.19
CA LYS A 266 10.19 -1.66 23.78
C LYS A 266 9.34 -2.45 24.77
N ASP A 267 9.35 -3.77 24.65
CA ASP A 267 8.71 -4.67 25.61
C ASP A 267 9.62 -5.85 25.92
N ASN A 268 9.96 -6.04 27.19
CA ASN A 268 10.82 -7.13 27.68
C ASN A 268 12.14 -7.33 26.90
N GLY A 269 12.75 -6.24 26.41
CA GLY A 269 14.01 -6.27 25.66
C GLY A 269 13.85 -6.40 24.14
N ASN A 270 12.67 -6.76 23.64
CA ASN A 270 12.37 -6.79 22.21
C ASN A 270 11.78 -5.45 21.75
N ALA A 271 12.38 -4.86 20.72
CA ALA A 271 11.80 -3.71 20.04
C ALA A 271 10.69 -4.19 19.10
N SER A 272 9.49 -3.64 19.27
CA SER A 272 8.40 -3.82 18.31
C SER A 272 8.15 -2.50 17.61
N VAL A 273 7.98 -2.56 16.28
CA VAL A 273 7.77 -1.36 15.47
C VAL A 273 6.53 -1.55 14.62
N ILE A 274 5.59 -0.61 14.78
CA ILE A 274 4.29 -0.61 14.13
C ILE A 274 4.24 0.57 13.18
N LEU A 275 3.83 0.31 11.94
CA LEU A 275 3.50 1.33 10.97
C LEU A 275 1.98 1.55 10.99
N LEU A 276 1.59 2.81 11.19
CA LEU A 276 0.26 3.32 10.88
C LEU A 276 0.29 4.02 9.52
N PHE A 277 -0.56 3.60 8.60
CA PHE A 277 -0.52 4.09 7.22
C PHE A 277 -1.91 4.21 6.58
N ASP A 278 -2.08 5.24 5.76
CA ASP A 278 -3.24 5.36 4.88
C ASP A 278 -3.06 4.44 3.66
N PRO A 279 -4.02 3.53 3.38
CA PRO A 279 -3.94 2.62 2.26
C PRO A 279 -3.91 3.30 0.88
N PHE A 280 -4.55 4.46 0.74
CA PHE A 280 -4.74 5.13 -0.55
C PHE A 280 -3.87 6.37 -0.73
N ASN A 281 -3.28 6.86 0.34
CA ASN A 281 -2.49 8.08 0.33
C ASN A 281 -1.10 7.79 0.88
N MET A 282 -0.11 7.78 0.01
CA MET A 282 1.29 7.80 0.43
C MET A 282 1.61 9.15 1.08
N GLU A 283 2.79 9.26 1.70
CA GLU A 283 3.35 10.52 2.17
C GLU A 283 3.15 11.65 1.13
N TRP A 284 2.64 12.81 1.55
CA TRP A 284 2.29 14.00 0.72
C TRP A 284 1.02 13.89 -0.13
N GLU A 285 0.47 12.70 -0.37
CA GLU A 285 -0.70 12.56 -1.24
C GLU A 285 -1.99 13.06 -0.60
N TRP A 286 -2.11 12.92 0.73
CA TRP A 286 -3.21 13.51 1.48
C TRP A 286 -3.21 15.04 1.35
N GLU A 287 -2.05 15.67 1.48
CA GLU A 287 -1.83 17.11 1.37
C GLU A 287 -2.00 17.63 -0.07
N ARG A 288 -1.97 16.74 -1.09
CA ARG A 288 -2.38 17.11 -2.46
C ARG A 288 -3.90 17.17 -2.62
N GLN A 289 -4.64 16.33 -1.88
CA GLN A 289 -6.11 16.38 -1.87
C GLN A 289 -6.63 17.62 -1.12
N TYR A 290 -5.93 18.01 -0.06
CA TYR A 290 -6.21 19.21 0.74
C TYR A 290 -5.02 20.17 0.58
N PRO A 291 -5.04 21.10 -0.41
CA PRO A 291 -3.86 21.85 -0.79
C PRO A 291 -3.21 22.61 0.37
N ARG A 292 -1.87 22.63 0.39
CA ARG A 292 -0.98 23.29 1.36
C ARG A 292 -0.82 22.52 2.67
N LEU A 293 -0.21 23.16 3.67
CA LEU A 293 0.12 22.58 4.96
C LEU A 293 -0.46 23.45 6.08
N MET A 294 -0.56 22.85 7.27
CA MET A 294 -0.92 23.55 8.50
C MET A 294 0.24 23.54 9.49
N VAL A 295 0.28 24.55 10.34
CA VAL A 295 1.17 24.58 11.51
C VAL A 295 0.42 23.96 12.69
N GLY A 296 1.04 22.97 13.36
CA GLY A 296 0.52 22.38 14.59
C GLY A 296 0.41 20.84 14.61
N TYR A 297 0.77 20.13 13.53
CA TYR A 297 0.62 18.65 13.48
C TYR A 297 1.27 17.92 14.64
N THR A 298 2.54 18.23 14.93
CA THR A 298 3.25 17.64 16.08
C THR A 298 2.62 18.03 17.40
N THR A 299 2.04 19.23 17.52
CA THR A 299 1.36 19.68 18.75
C THR A 299 0.12 18.84 19.01
N CYS A 300 -0.67 18.54 17.96
CA CYS A 300 -1.80 17.61 18.05
C CYS A 300 -1.33 16.21 18.50
N MET A 301 -0.30 15.66 17.85
CA MET A 301 0.23 14.35 18.23
C MET A 301 0.70 14.31 19.69
N THR A 302 1.45 15.32 20.13
CA THR A 302 1.94 15.42 21.51
C THR A 302 0.81 15.54 22.53
N ALA A 303 -0.20 16.36 22.29
CA ALA A 303 -1.34 16.49 23.18
C ALA A 303 -2.13 15.18 23.32
N THR A 304 -2.28 14.44 22.22
CA THR A 304 -2.95 13.13 22.26
C THR A 304 -2.18 12.09 23.06
N GLN A 305 -0.84 12.08 22.99
CA GLN A 305 -0.04 11.18 23.82
C GLN A 305 -0.11 11.57 25.30
N ALA A 306 -0.13 12.87 25.62
CA ALA A 306 -0.36 13.34 26.98
C ALA A 306 -1.71 12.84 27.50
N TYR A 307 -2.77 12.95 26.69
CA TYR A 307 -4.08 12.38 26.99
C TYR A 307 -4.04 10.86 27.24
N GLN A 308 -3.34 10.10 26.38
CA GLN A 308 -3.23 8.66 26.51
C GLN A 308 -2.54 8.25 27.82
N ILE A 309 -1.52 9.00 28.26
CA ILE A 309 -0.84 8.76 29.54
C ILE A 309 -1.76 9.10 30.72
N MET A 310 -2.45 10.25 30.69
CA MET A 310 -3.38 10.68 31.76
C MET A 310 -4.59 9.73 31.94
N THR A 311 -4.93 8.97 30.90
CA THR A 311 -6.06 8.02 30.92
C THR A 311 -5.64 6.60 31.30
N ALA A 312 -4.36 6.26 31.20
CA ALA A 312 -3.83 4.96 31.55
C ALA A 312 -3.97 4.71 33.06
N LYS A 313 -4.92 3.85 33.46
CA LYS A 313 -5.21 3.52 34.86
C LYS A 313 -4.19 2.51 35.42
N GLN A 314 -2.91 2.89 35.49
CA GLN A 314 -1.77 2.06 35.93
C GLN A 314 -1.33 0.94 34.97
N GLU A 315 -1.90 0.90 33.76
CA GLU A 315 -1.43 0.05 32.66
C GLU A 315 -0.43 0.81 31.76
N LYS A 316 0.35 0.09 30.95
CA LYS A 316 1.20 0.71 29.91
C LYS A 316 0.29 1.48 28.93
N PRO A 317 0.57 2.77 28.62
CA PRO A 317 -0.26 3.53 27.69
C PRO A 317 -0.37 2.85 26.31
N ASP A 318 -1.56 2.86 25.71
CA ASP A 318 -1.77 2.37 24.34
C ASP A 318 -1.30 3.41 23.32
N TRP A 319 -0.01 3.33 22.97
CA TRP A 319 0.64 4.22 22.02
C TRP A 319 -0.01 4.21 20.63
N VAL A 320 -0.56 3.06 20.22
CA VAL A 320 -1.16 2.87 18.89
C VAL A 320 -2.50 3.61 18.81
N SER A 321 -3.35 3.45 19.82
CA SER A 321 -4.61 4.20 19.91
C SER A 321 -4.36 5.70 20.02
N GLY A 322 -3.37 6.11 20.83
CA GLY A 322 -2.95 7.52 20.91
C GLY A 322 -2.51 8.07 19.55
N ALA A 323 -1.72 7.32 18.78
CA ALA A 323 -1.26 7.78 17.46
C ALA A 323 -2.41 7.83 16.42
N GLN A 324 -3.36 6.90 16.45
CA GLN A 324 -4.57 6.93 15.62
C GLN A 324 -5.40 8.20 15.87
N ARG A 325 -5.65 8.52 17.14
CA ARG A 325 -6.33 9.76 17.55
C ARG A 325 -5.53 11.00 17.14
N GLY A 326 -4.20 10.96 17.26
CA GLY A 326 -3.31 12.03 16.82
C GLY A 326 -3.42 12.28 15.32
N LEU A 327 -3.45 11.24 14.50
CA LEU A 327 -3.65 11.34 13.04
C LEU A 327 -5.05 11.86 12.69
N ALA A 328 -6.09 11.41 13.40
CA ALA A 328 -7.45 11.94 13.22
C ALA A 328 -7.52 13.44 13.54
N ALA A 329 -6.86 13.88 14.61
CA ALA A 329 -6.76 15.29 14.98
C ALA A 329 -5.98 16.11 13.93
N ILE A 330 -4.87 15.57 13.40
CA ILE A 330 -4.10 16.19 12.32
C ILE A 330 -4.95 16.39 11.06
N ARG A 331 -5.71 15.38 10.65
CA ARG A 331 -6.62 15.46 9.49
C ARG A 331 -7.76 16.46 9.71
N THR A 332 -8.27 16.52 10.93
CA THR A 332 -9.26 17.54 11.34
C THR A 332 -8.65 18.94 11.26
N LEU A 333 -7.42 19.14 11.73
CA LEU A 333 -6.70 20.43 11.62
C LEU A 333 -6.49 20.84 10.17
N HIS A 334 -6.13 19.91 9.32
CA HIS A 334 -5.93 20.20 7.90
C HIS A 334 -7.25 20.58 7.19
N SER A 335 -8.31 19.83 7.45
CA SER A 335 -9.62 20.11 6.84
C SER A 335 -10.25 21.40 7.37
N GLU A 336 -10.23 21.65 8.68
CA GLU A 336 -10.74 22.87 9.31
C GLU A 336 -9.98 24.13 8.90
N GLY A 337 -8.65 24.10 8.93
CA GLY A 337 -7.84 25.31 8.79
C GLY A 337 -7.81 26.14 10.07
N TYR A 338 -7.20 27.32 10.02
CA TYR A 338 -7.29 28.31 11.11
C TYR A 338 -8.48 29.24 10.88
N GLY A 339 -9.06 29.72 11.98
CA GLY A 339 -10.10 30.75 11.94
C GLY A 339 -11.36 30.40 11.12
N LEU A 340 -12.03 31.44 10.63
CA LEU A 340 -13.31 31.35 9.92
C LEU A 340 -13.11 31.11 8.41
N ARG A 341 -13.56 29.94 7.94
CA ARG A 341 -13.49 29.56 6.51
C ARG A 341 -14.20 30.58 5.60
N GLY A 342 -13.49 30.99 4.55
CA GLY A 342 -13.99 31.91 3.51
C GLY A 342 -14.24 33.34 4.00
N ALA A 343 -13.87 33.71 5.23
CA ALA A 343 -13.95 35.07 5.72
C ALA A 343 -12.91 35.99 5.03
N HIS A 344 -13.15 37.30 5.05
CA HIS A 344 -12.18 38.30 4.60
C HIS A 344 -10.94 38.31 5.53
N PRO A 345 -9.72 38.64 5.07
CA PRO A 345 -8.52 38.66 5.94
C PRO A 345 -8.68 39.37 7.29
N SER A 346 -9.49 40.43 7.37
CA SER A 346 -9.75 41.18 8.61
C SER A 346 -10.70 40.50 9.60
N GLU A 347 -11.50 39.55 9.13
CA GLU A 347 -12.50 38.80 9.89
C GLU A 347 -12.12 37.31 9.98
N ALA A 348 -10.92 36.95 9.51
CA ALA A 348 -10.47 35.57 9.41
C ALA A 348 -10.25 34.93 10.78
N ASP A 349 -9.89 35.71 11.79
CA ASP A 349 -9.66 35.24 13.16
C ASP A 349 -8.68 34.07 13.22
N LEU A 350 -7.48 34.25 12.63
CA LEU A 350 -6.52 33.17 12.37
C LEU A 350 -5.83 32.66 13.65
N PHE A 351 -6.60 31.94 14.45
CA PHE A 351 -6.15 31.26 15.64
C PHE A 351 -6.21 29.75 15.46
N PHE A 352 -5.36 29.04 16.22
CA PHE A 352 -5.41 27.59 16.31
C PHE A 352 -6.74 27.16 16.98
N PRO A 353 -7.60 26.37 16.33
CA PRO A 353 -8.92 26.05 16.90
C PRO A 353 -8.85 24.96 17.98
N ILE A 354 -8.38 25.34 19.17
CA ILE A 354 -8.13 24.47 20.33
C ILE A 354 -9.33 23.56 20.65
N GLN A 355 -10.52 24.14 20.82
CA GLN A 355 -11.72 23.40 21.22
C GLN A 355 -12.09 22.29 20.23
N LYS A 356 -12.16 22.61 18.92
CA LYS A 356 -12.48 21.62 17.87
C LYS A 356 -11.50 20.45 17.86
N PHE A 357 -10.21 20.70 18.14
CA PHE A 357 -9.22 19.63 18.20
C PHE A 357 -9.30 18.81 19.46
N ALA A 358 -9.52 19.45 20.62
CA ALA A 358 -9.72 18.73 21.85
C ALA A 358 -10.92 17.77 21.71
N GLU A 359 -12.05 18.23 21.13
CA GLU A 359 -13.19 17.38 20.78
C GLU A 359 -12.82 16.23 19.84
N GLY A 360 -12.03 16.51 18.79
CA GLY A 360 -11.57 15.48 17.83
C GLY A 360 -10.64 14.42 18.44
N ILE A 361 -9.79 14.79 19.41
CA ILE A 361 -8.92 13.86 20.14
C ILE A 361 -9.73 12.92 21.02
N LEU A 362 -10.82 13.41 21.60
CA LEU A 362 -11.70 12.63 22.47
C LEU A 362 -12.55 11.62 21.68
N GLN A 363 -12.85 11.89 20.41
CA GLN A 363 -13.49 10.92 19.52
C GLN A 363 -12.56 9.74 19.25
N ASP A 364 -13.01 8.51 19.55
CA ASP A 364 -12.25 7.27 19.30
C ASP A 364 -12.23 6.93 17.80
N SER A 365 -11.42 7.67 17.05
CA SER A 365 -11.38 7.60 15.59
C SER A 365 -10.17 6.81 15.10
N LYS A 366 -10.41 5.67 14.46
CA LYS A 366 -9.40 4.93 13.68
C LYS A 366 -9.48 5.38 12.22
N VAL A 367 -8.47 6.08 11.76
CA VAL A 367 -8.45 6.74 10.43
C VAL A 367 -7.48 6.11 9.45
N VAL A 368 -6.55 5.29 9.94
CA VAL A 368 -5.52 4.61 9.15
C VAL A 368 -5.37 3.16 9.61
N SER A 369 -4.68 2.37 8.81
CA SER A 369 -4.45 0.95 9.10
C SER A 369 -3.11 0.73 9.77
N GLN A 370 -2.92 -0.46 10.34
CA GLN A 370 -1.73 -0.80 11.11
C GLN A 370 -1.10 -2.10 10.63
N VAL A 371 0.22 -2.17 10.68
CA VAL A 371 1.00 -3.39 10.39
C VAL A 371 2.29 -3.40 11.20
N SER A 372 2.73 -4.59 11.63
CA SER A 372 4.05 -4.75 12.26
C SER A 372 5.13 -4.74 11.19
N ILE A 373 6.19 -3.97 11.40
CA ILE A 373 7.33 -3.90 10.48
C ILE A 373 8.22 -5.12 10.72
N GLN A 374 8.58 -5.83 9.64
CA GLN A 374 9.53 -6.95 9.69
C GLN A 374 10.98 -6.43 9.63
N ASP A 375 11.87 -7.07 10.39
CA ASP A 375 13.29 -6.72 10.42
C ASP A 375 13.94 -6.90 9.03
N PRO A 376 14.50 -5.84 8.43
CA PRO A 376 15.16 -5.93 7.13
C PRO A 376 16.37 -6.89 7.10
N THR A 377 17.01 -7.17 8.24
CA THR A 377 18.15 -8.10 8.33
C THR A 377 17.74 -9.58 8.37
N ARG A 378 16.45 -9.89 8.55
CA ARG A 378 15.96 -11.27 8.70
C ARG A 378 16.42 -12.18 7.56
N PHE A 379 16.38 -11.68 6.32
CA PHE A 379 16.81 -12.42 5.13
C PHE A 379 18.33 -12.65 5.03
N LEU A 380 19.15 -11.87 5.77
CA LEU A 380 20.60 -12.07 5.82
C LEU A 380 20.99 -13.22 6.75
N LEU A 381 20.16 -13.49 7.76
CA LEU A 381 20.41 -14.49 8.80
C LEU A 381 19.70 -15.82 8.54
N GLU A 382 18.65 -15.84 7.73
CA GLU A 382 18.01 -17.09 7.27
C GLU A 382 18.95 -17.81 6.28
N PRO A 383 19.39 -19.06 6.57
CA PRO A 383 20.15 -19.83 5.60
C PRO A 383 19.31 -19.98 4.32
N ARG A 384 19.93 -19.84 3.14
CA ARG A 384 19.31 -20.26 1.88
C ARG A 384 19.14 -21.78 1.92
N ILE A 385 18.08 -22.26 2.57
CA ILE A 385 17.78 -23.68 2.62
C ILE A 385 17.37 -24.07 1.20
N SER A 386 18.23 -24.82 0.53
CA SER A 386 17.92 -25.59 -0.66
C SER A 386 16.95 -26.71 -0.30
N GLN A 387 15.68 -26.38 -0.08
CA GLN A 387 14.57 -27.33 -0.01
C GLN A 387 13.65 -27.09 -1.20
N ALA A 388 13.57 -28.10 -2.06
CA ALA A 388 12.83 -28.10 -3.32
C ALA A 388 11.30 -28.22 -3.13
N SER A 389 10.70 -27.64 -2.08
CA SER A 389 9.28 -27.85 -1.79
C SER A 389 8.55 -26.75 -1.00
N SER A 390 9.07 -25.52 -0.95
CA SER A 390 8.26 -24.37 -0.52
C SER A 390 8.64 -23.11 -1.32
N LEU A 391 7.61 -22.37 -1.73
CA LEU A 391 7.62 -21.14 -2.51
C LEU A 391 8.91 -20.33 -2.29
N GLN A 392 9.70 -20.10 -3.34
CA GLN A 392 10.80 -19.13 -3.31
C GLN A 392 10.21 -17.74 -3.07
N LYS A 393 10.04 -17.37 -1.80
CA LYS A 393 9.52 -16.07 -1.40
C LYS A 393 10.42 -14.97 -1.97
N PRO A 394 9.85 -13.84 -2.41
CA PRO A 394 10.65 -12.68 -2.76
C PRO A 394 11.58 -12.31 -1.59
N ASN A 395 12.81 -11.88 -1.88
CA ASN A 395 13.82 -11.47 -0.88
C ASN A 395 13.47 -10.15 -0.16
N TYR A 396 12.21 -9.70 -0.21
CA TYR A 396 11.75 -8.44 0.34
C TYR A 396 10.37 -8.60 0.97
N TRP A 397 10.11 -7.83 2.02
CA TRP A 397 8.84 -7.84 2.75
C TRP A 397 7.77 -7.05 2.01
N THR A 398 6.53 -7.53 1.99
CA THR A 398 5.38 -6.76 1.50
C THR A 398 4.24 -6.80 2.51
N ILE A 399 3.51 -5.68 2.69
CA ILE A 399 2.34 -5.65 3.58
C ILE A 399 1.22 -6.55 3.04
N LEU A 400 1.16 -6.70 1.72
CA LEU A 400 0.24 -7.61 1.04
C LEU A 400 0.42 -9.07 1.48
N GLU A 401 1.65 -9.59 1.49
CA GLU A 401 1.94 -10.97 1.94
C GLU A 401 1.61 -11.19 3.41
N GLU A 402 2.00 -10.24 4.27
CA GLU A 402 1.80 -10.32 5.72
C GLU A 402 0.31 -10.48 6.05
N ASN A 403 -0.54 -9.73 5.36
CA ASN A 403 -1.97 -9.70 5.66
C ASN A 403 -2.79 -10.76 4.90
N TYR A 404 -2.26 -11.34 3.81
CA TYR A 404 -3.09 -12.12 2.86
C TYR A 404 -2.44 -13.37 2.24
N SER A 405 -1.40 -13.93 2.87
CA SER A 405 -0.64 -15.10 2.36
C SER A 405 -1.47 -16.33 1.95
N GLU A 406 -2.68 -16.54 2.47
CA GLU A 406 -3.54 -17.70 2.14
C GLU A 406 -4.81 -17.36 1.32
N SER A 407 -5.00 -16.11 0.85
CA SER A 407 -6.30 -15.65 0.31
C SER A 407 -6.23 -14.82 -0.99
N LEU A 408 -5.11 -14.84 -1.72
CA LEU A 408 -4.92 -14.00 -2.93
C LEU A 408 -6.01 -14.20 -3.99
N GLU A 409 -6.46 -15.44 -4.23
CA GLU A 409 -7.52 -15.71 -5.22
C GLU A 409 -8.87 -15.11 -4.81
N ASN A 410 -9.24 -15.23 -3.53
CA ASN A 410 -10.48 -14.67 -3.01
C ASN A 410 -10.46 -13.14 -3.10
N ILE A 411 -9.32 -12.53 -2.79
CA ILE A 411 -9.14 -11.07 -2.89
C ILE A 411 -9.23 -10.63 -4.34
N ALA A 412 -8.55 -11.31 -5.27
CA ALA A 412 -8.65 -11.02 -6.70
C ALA A 412 -10.11 -11.09 -7.18
N PHE A 413 -10.87 -12.08 -6.71
CA PHE A 413 -12.29 -12.21 -7.01
C PHE A 413 -13.10 -11.03 -6.44
N GLN A 414 -12.86 -10.63 -5.18
CA GLN A 414 -13.51 -9.46 -4.60
C GLN A 414 -13.14 -8.16 -5.33
N ILE A 415 -11.89 -7.96 -5.71
CA ILE A 415 -11.45 -6.78 -6.49
C ILE A 415 -12.16 -6.73 -7.84
N GLY A 416 -12.23 -7.85 -8.56
CA GLY A 416 -12.92 -7.92 -9.85
C GLY A 416 -14.41 -7.58 -9.72
N LYS A 417 -15.05 -8.09 -8.65
CA LYS A 417 -16.49 -7.93 -8.41
C LYS A 417 -16.86 -6.57 -7.78
N LEU A 418 -16.31 -6.23 -6.64
CA LEU A 418 -16.67 -5.05 -5.83
C LEU A 418 -15.75 -3.84 -6.11
N GLY A 419 -14.58 -4.07 -6.70
CA GLY A 419 -13.55 -3.05 -6.90
C GLY A 419 -12.49 -3.07 -5.81
N ILE A 420 -11.34 -2.44 -6.08
CA ILE A 420 -10.21 -2.43 -5.13
C ILE A 420 -10.55 -1.80 -3.78
N GLN A 421 -11.49 -0.86 -3.79
CA GLN A 421 -12.04 -0.19 -2.62
C GLN A 421 -12.81 -1.12 -1.69
N SER A 422 -13.02 -2.40 -2.03
CA SER A 422 -13.63 -3.39 -1.13
C SER A 422 -12.60 -4.14 -0.26
N VAL A 423 -11.30 -4.04 -0.56
CA VAL A 423 -10.19 -4.66 0.19
C VAL A 423 -9.70 -3.73 1.33
N VAL A 424 -10.58 -2.85 1.80
CA VAL A 424 -10.35 -1.40 1.93
C VAL A 424 -9.22 -0.96 2.85
N ASN A 425 -8.79 -1.75 3.83
CA ASN A 425 -8.02 -1.15 4.91
C ASN A 425 -6.58 -1.64 4.98
N ASN A 426 -6.22 -2.87 4.67
CA ASN A 426 -4.96 -3.39 5.23
C ASN A 426 -3.80 -3.50 4.23
N VAL A 427 -3.87 -2.90 3.03
CA VAL A 427 -2.77 -2.96 2.05
C VAL A 427 -2.57 -1.61 1.38
N PRO A 428 -1.31 -1.16 1.17
CA PRO A 428 -1.01 -0.02 0.32
C PRO A 428 -1.55 -0.16 -1.11
N ILE A 429 -2.10 0.91 -1.65
CA ILE A 429 -2.65 1.03 -3.00
C ILE A 429 -2.01 2.23 -3.67
N GLY A 430 -1.25 2.00 -4.74
CA GLY A 430 -0.73 3.08 -5.58
C GLY A 430 -1.79 3.56 -6.57
N GLN A 431 -2.34 4.77 -6.36
CA GLN A 431 -3.36 5.36 -7.20
C GLN A 431 -2.80 6.52 -8.03
N PHE A 432 -2.62 6.29 -9.33
CA PHE A 432 -2.12 7.29 -10.28
C PHE A 432 -3.20 7.62 -11.31
N GLY A 433 -4.03 8.63 -11.06
CA GLY A 433 -5.12 8.98 -11.98
C GLY A 433 -6.12 7.83 -12.09
N ALA A 434 -6.26 7.21 -13.27
CA ALA A 434 -7.06 6.00 -13.47
C ALA A 434 -6.27 4.68 -13.32
N LEU A 435 -4.94 4.73 -13.18
CA LEU A 435 -4.10 3.58 -12.91
C LEU A 435 -4.10 3.26 -11.41
N CYS A 436 -4.19 1.98 -11.08
CA CYS A 436 -4.16 1.49 -9.71
C CYS A 436 -3.31 0.21 -9.64
N THR A 437 -2.54 0.03 -8.57
CA THR A 437 -1.76 -1.20 -8.33
C THR A 437 -1.59 -1.46 -6.83
N MET A 438 -1.34 -2.72 -6.47
CA MET A 438 -1.04 -3.18 -5.10
C MET A 438 0.34 -3.83 -5.00
N ASP A 439 1.07 -3.92 -6.11
CA ASP A 439 2.41 -4.48 -6.13
C ASP A 439 3.42 -3.42 -5.67
N ARG A 440 4.16 -3.72 -4.60
CA ARG A 440 5.17 -2.80 -4.03
C ARG A 440 6.14 -2.28 -5.10
N LEU A 441 6.63 -3.14 -6.00
CA LEU A 441 7.62 -2.76 -7.00
C LEU A 441 7.02 -1.82 -8.06
N GLU A 442 5.78 -2.06 -8.47
CA GLU A 442 5.08 -1.15 -9.38
C GLU A 442 4.80 0.21 -8.70
N ILE A 443 4.34 0.19 -7.44
CA ILE A 443 4.10 1.42 -6.66
C ILE A 443 5.37 2.27 -6.60
N GLU A 444 6.51 1.66 -6.23
CA GLU A 444 7.79 2.35 -6.12
C GLU A 444 8.26 2.90 -7.47
N ALA A 445 8.13 2.11 -8.55
CA ALA A 445 8.52 2.55 -9.88
C ALA A 445 7.68 3.75 -10.37
N PHE A 446 6.36 3.71 -10.19
CA PHE A 446 5.48 4.81 -10.58
C PHE A 446 5.68 6.07 -9.72
N HIS A 447 5.85 5.94 -8.40
CA HIS A 447 6.20 7.08 -7.54
C HIS A 447 7.57 7.67 -7.89
N GLY A 448 8.56 6.84 -8.25
CA GLY A 448 9.85 7.28 -8.74
C GLY A 448 9.74 8.19 -9.97
N ILE A 449 8.94 7.77 -10.97
CA ILE A 449 8.64 8.59 -12.15
C ILE A 449 7.85 9.85 -11.78
N GLN A 450 6.84 9.73 -10.91
CA GLN A 450 6.03 10.87 -10.47
C GLN A 450 6.90 11.95 -9.82
N ARG A 451 7.86 11.54 -8.98
CA ARG A 451 8.82 12.44 -8.33
C ARG A 451 9.72 13.13 -9.36
N LEU A 452 10.29 12.39 -10.30
CA LEU A 452 11.14 12.97 -11.37
C LEU A 452 10.40 14.03 -12.17
N ILE A 453 9.16 13.75 -12.57
CA ILE A 453 8.33 14.71 -13.32
C ILE A 453 7.96 15.91 -12.43
N SER A 454 7.57 15.68 -11.18
CA SER A 454 7.20 16.75 -10.24
C SER A 454 8.35 17.71 -9.98
N GLU A 455 9.55 17.18 -9.72
CA GLU A 455 10.77 17.98 -9.50
C GLU A 455 11.10 18.80 -10.75
N TYR A 456 11.09 18.15 -11.93
CA TYR A 456 11.37 18.82 -13.19
C TYR A 456 10.39 19.97 -13.48
N CYS A 457 9.12 19.82 -13.15
CA CYS A 457 8.12 20.87 -13.29
C CYS A 457 8.41 22.08 -12.39
N GLN A 458 8.89 21.85 -11.16
CA GLN A 458 9.17 22.89 -10.17
C GLN A 458 10.52 23.59 -10.39
N CYS A 459 11.51 22.90 -10.97
CA CYS A 459 12.81 23.48 -11.26
C CYS A 459 12.81 24.34 -12.53
N ALA A 460 13.66 25.37 -12.56
CA ALA A 460 13.91 26.21 -13.74
C ALA A 460 14.85 25.56 -14.78
N GLN A 461 14.97 24.23 -14.80
CA GLN A 461 15.85 23.51 -15.72
C GLN A 461 15.34 23.63 -17.16
N LYS A 462 16.26 23.92 -18.10
CA LYS A 462 15.95 24.11 -19.53
C LYS A 462 16.06 22.83 -20.37
N GLN A 463 16.83 21.84 -19.91
CA GLN A 463 17.09 20.60 -20.62
C GLN A 463 15.90 19.63 -20.52
N PRO A 464 15.59 18.85 -21.57
CA PRO A 464 14.54 17.83 -21.53
C PRO A 464 14.75 16.76 -20.46
N LEU A 465 13.67 16.37 -19.79
CA LEU A 465 13.66 15.20 -18.91
C LEU A 465 13.48 13.93 -19.75
N SER A 466 14.46 13.03 -19.74
CA SER A 466 14.42 11.80 -20.54
C SER A 466 14.18 10.56 -19.69
N ILE A 467 13.14 9.80 -20.01
CA ILE A 467 12.69 8.60 -19.28
C ILE A 467 12.50 7.45 -20.27
N ALA A 468 12.94 6.25 -19.92
CA ALA A 468 12.70 5.05 -20.72
C ALA A 468 11.60 4.18 -20.11
N VAL A 469 10.76 3.56 -20.94
CA VAL A 469 9.66 2.70 -20.52
C VAL A 469 9.74 1.38 -21.28
N PHE A 470 9.86 0.29 -20.54
CA PHE A 470 9.96 -1.07 -21.06
C PHE A 470 8.76 -1.90 -20.62
N GLY A 471 8.49 -2.98 -21.35
CA GLY A 471 7.43 -3.92 -21.03
C GLY A 471 6.88 -4.61 -22.27
N PRO A 472 6.22 -5.78 -22.12
CA PRO A 472 5.72 -6.53 -23.26
C PRO A 472 4.69 -5.74 -24.09
N PRO A 473 4.49 -6.11 -25.36
CA PRO A 473 3.42 -5.55 -26.17
C PRO A 473 2.07 -5.66 -25.46
N GLY A 474 1.34 -4.55 -25.39
CA GLY A 474 0.04 -4.51 -24.71
C GLY A 474 0.10 -4.48 -23.17
N ALA A 475 1.27 -4.22 -22.55
CA ALA A 475 1.40 -4.05 -21.09
C ALA A 475 0.83 -2.74 -20.54
N GLY A 476 0.57 -1.74 -21.38
CA GLY A 476 0.07 -0.43 -20.94
C GLY A 476 1.14 0.65 -20.68
N LYS A 477 2.33 0.53 -21.28
CA LYS A 477 3.46 1.47 -21.16
C LYS A 477 3.06 2.95 -21.22
N SER A 478 2.46 3.37 -22.33
CA SER A 478 2.08 4.77 -22.54
C SER A 478 0.92 5.21 -21.65
N PHE A 479 0.02 4.29 -21.31
CA PHE A 479 -1.06 4.56 -20.37
C PHE A 479 -0.52 4.92 -18.99
N GLY A 480 0.40 4.11 -18.45
CA GLY A 480 0.96 4.32 -17.10
C GLY A 480 1.59 5.71 -16.93
N VAL A 481 2.51 6.09 -17.83
CA VAL A 481 3.18 7.40 -17.75
C VAL A 481 2.20 8.56 -17.98
N ARG A 482 1.22 8.43 -18.90
CA ARG A 482 0.18 9.46 -19.09
C ARG A 482 -0.65 9.66 -17.83
N GLN A 483 -0.99 8.59 -17.12
CA GLN A 483 -1.76 8.70 -15.88
C GLN A 483 -0.95 9.37 -14.77
N VAL A 484 0.32 9.00 -14.60
CA VAL A 484 1.23 9.67 -13.66
C VAL A 484 1.35 11.17 -13.98
N ALA A 485 1.59 11.51 -15.24
CA ALA A 485 1.73 12.91 -15.65
C ALA A 485 0.45 13.74 -15.38
N LYS A 486 -0.73 13.17 -15.64
CA LYS A 486 -2.03 13.80 -15.35
C LYS A 486 -2.24 14.10 -13.85
N THR A 487 -1.65 13.31 -12.95
CA THR A 487 -1.74 13.59 -11.49
C THR A 487 -0.95 14.82 -11.07
N ILE A 488 0.05 15.23 -11.86
CA ILE A 488 0.96 16.33 -11.50
C ILE A 488 0.48 17.64 -12.11
N MET A 489 -0.01 17.62 -13.35
CA MET A 489 -0.42 18.83 -14.07
C MET A 489 -1.60 18.55 -15.01
N SER A 490 -2.56 19.48 -15.03
CA SER A 490 -3.76 19.42 -15.87
C SER A 490 -3.51 19.81 -17.34
N ASP A 491 -2.51 20.65 -17.62
CA ASP A 491 -2.26 21.27 -18.94
C ASP A 491 -1.06 20.69 -19.72
N ILE A 492 -0.78 19.39 -19.59
CA ILE A 492 0.29 18.73 -20.35
C ILE A 492 -0.15 18.46 -21.79
N ALA A 493 0.60 18.99 -22.77
CA ALA A 493 0.43 18.65 -24.18
C ALA A 493 1.05 17.27 -24.46
N THR A 494 0.24 16.25 -24.73
CA THR A 494 0.76 14.91 -25.03
C THR A 494 0.98 14.75 -26.53
N LEU A 495 2.21 14.48 -26.95
CA LEU A 495 2.59 14.18 -28.32
C LEU A 495 3.05 12.72 -28.42
N THR A 496 2.81 12.06 -29.54
CA THR A 496 3.19 10.65 -29.73
C THR A 496 3.66 10.43 -31.16
N PHE A 497 4.88 9.92 -31.29
CA PHE A 497 5.53 9.63 -32.56
C PHE A 497 5.99 8.17 -32.54
N ASN A 498 5.60 7.40 -33.54
CA ASN A 498 6.06 6.01 -33.70
C ASN A 498 7.26 5.97 -34.65
N LEU A 499 8.41 5.54 -34.14
CA LEU A 499 9.68 5.57 -34.87
C LEU A 499 9.76 4.51 -35.99
N SER A 500 8.93 3.46 -35.97
CA SER A 500 8.85 2.52 -37.10
C SER A 500 8.12 3.08 -38.32
N GLN A 501 7.34 4.14 -38.13
CA GLN A 501 6.58 4.80 -39.21
C GLN A 501 7.35 5.95 -39.86
N LEU A 502 8.48 6.38 -39.27
CA LEU A 502 9.30 7.45 -39.83
C LEU A 502 10.16 6.92 -40.98
N VAL A 503 10.09 7.58 -42.12
CA VAL A 503 10.83 7.19 -43.34
C VAL A 503 12.25 7.76 -43.26
N GLY A 504 12.41 8.98 -42.76
CA GLY A 504 13.68 9.73 -42.80
C GLY A 504 14.02 10.53 -41.55
N LEU A 505 15.19 11.18 -41.59
CA LEU A 505 15.60 12.14 -40.56
C LEU A 505 14.70 13.39 -40.58
N ASP A 506 14.21 13.78 -41.76
CA ASP A 506 13.35 14.96 -41.91
C ASP A 506 12.05 14.80 -41.11
N ASP A 507 11.43 13.62 -41.09
CA ASP A 507 10.24 13.36 -40.27
C ASP A 507 10.52 13.50 -38.77
N LEU A 508 11.73 13.13 -38.32
CA LEU A 508 12.17 13.30 -36.94
C LEU A 508 12.40 14.78 -36.61
N LEU A 509 12.95 15.56 -37.55
CA LEU A 509 13.11 17.00 -37.41
C LEU A 509 11.75 17.72 -37.34
N ASP A 510 10.78 17.29 -38.16
CA ASP A 510 9.40 17.80 -38.12
C ASP A 510 8.73 17.49 -36.77
N ALA A 511 8.98 16.30 -36.22
CA ALA A 511 8.53 15.95 -34.88
C ALA A 511 9.13 16.89 -33.82
N PHE A 512 10.43 17.20 -33.89
CA PHE A 512 11.05 18.17 -32.96
C PHE A 512 10.49 19.59 -33.11
N HIS A 513 10.15 20.04 -34.31
CA HIS A 513 9.47 21.32 -34.50
C HIS A 513 8.08 21.33 -33.83
N GLN A 514 7.30 20.25 -33.94
CA GLN A 514 6.02 20.14 -33.23
C GLN A 514 6.17 20.19 -31.70
N VAL A 515 7.21 19.55 -31.15
CA VAL A 515 7.52 19.63 -29.71
C VAL A 515 7.83 21.08 -29.32
N ARG A 516 8.66 21.76 -30.11
CA ARG A 516 9.04 23.15 -29.88
C ARG A 516 7.83 24.08 -29.90
N ASP A 517 6.91 23.91 -30.85
CA ASP A 517 5.68 24.71 -30.95
C ASP A 517 4.81 24.56 -29.70
N ALA A 518 4.69 23.34 -29.18
CA ALA A 518 3.99 23.08 -27.92
C ALA A 518 4.67 23.78 -26.73
N THR A 519 5.99 23.80 -26.67
CA THR A 519 6.74 24.54 -25.63
C THR A 519 6.58 26.06 -25.76
N ILE A 520 6.56 26.61 -26.97
CA ILE A 520 6.34 28.05 -27.21
C ILE A 520 4.94 28.48 -26.73
N SER A 521 3.95 27.59 -26.79
CA SER A 521 2.60 27.85 -26.25
C SER A 521 2.53 27.96 -24.71
N GLY A 522 3.65 27.79 -24.01
CA GLY A 522 3.75 27.87 -22.55
C GLY A 522 3.44 26.57 -21.81
N LYS A 523 3.17 25.47 -22.53
CA LYS A 523 2.92 24.15 -21.96
C LYS A 523 4.21 23.33 -21.90
N ILE A 524 4.28 22.37 -20.97
CA ILE A 524 5.35 21.36 -20.96
C ILE A 524 4.85 20.15 -21.76
N PRO A 525 5.38 19.88 -22.97
CA PRO A 525 4.96 18.73 -23.75
C PRO A 525 5.54 17.42 -23.17
N LEU A 526 4.68 16.41 -23.10
CA LEU A 526 5.02 15.02 -22.80
C LEU A 526 5.05 14.25 -24.13
N VAL A 527 6.24 13.91 -24.58
CA VAL A 527 6.48 13.37 -25.92
C VAL A 527 6.83 11.90 -25.83
N PHE A 528 6.01 11.06 -26.45
CA PHE A 528 6.24 9.63 -26.57
C PHE A 528 6.96 9.30 -27.87
N TRP A 529 8.12 8.68 -27.75
CA TRP A 529 8.85 8.04 -28.85
C TRP A 529 8.59 6.54 -28.76
N ASP A 530 7.55 6.07 -29.45
CA ASP A 530 7.12 4.67 -29.44
C ASP A 530 7.97 3.85 -30.43
N GLU A 531 8.19 2.58 -30.12
CA GLU A 531 9.03 1.66 -30.91
C GLU A 531 10.46 2.21 -31.14
N PHE A 532 11.03 2.88 -30.13
CA PHE A 532 12.37 3.48 -30.24
C PHE A 532 13.51 2.47 -30.34
N ASP A 533 13.24 1.23 -29.96
CA ASP A 533 14.15 0.10 -30.01
C ASP A 533 14.11 -0.65 -31.37
N THR A 534 13.56 0.00 -32.40
CA THR A 534 13.53 -0.52 -33.76
C THR A 534 14.87 -0.43 -34.48
N THR A 535 15.08 -1.36 -35.42
CA THR A 535 16.23 -1.38 -36.31
C THR A 535 16.08 -0.31 -37.39
N ARG A 536 17.16 0.41 -37.67
CA ARG A 536 17.23 1.38 -38.77
C ARG A 536 18.44 1.08 -39.65
N ASP A 537 18.24 1.05 -40.96
CA ASP A 537 19.32 0.85 -41.96
C ASP A 537 20.19 -0.40 -41.68
N GLY A 538 19.55 -1.49 -41.21
CA GLY A 538 20.21 -2.73 -40.83
C GLY A 538 20.93 -2.68 -39.47
N GLN A 539 20.92 -1.54 -38.79
CA GLN A 539 21.54 -1.35 -37.49
C GLN A 539 20.49 -1.41 -36.36
N PRO A 540 20.61 -2.37 -35.41
CA PRO A 540 19.78 -2.39 -34.22
C PRO A 540 19.93 -1.10 -33.41
N LEU A 541 18.82 -0.57 -32.89
CA LEU A 541 18.80 0.67 -32.10
C LEU A 541 19.40 1.89 -32.83
N GLY A 542 19.32 1.90 -34.17
CA GLY A 542 19.96 2.94 -35.00
C GLY A 542 19.46 4.37 -34.73
N TRP A 543 18.27 4.53 -34.15
CA TRP A 543 17.68 5.82 -33.82
C TRP A 543 18.32 6.53 -32.63
N LEU A 544 18.96 5.81 -31.69
CA LEU A 544 19.42 6.38 -30.42
C LEU A 544 20.40 7.55 -30.58
N ARG A 545 21.30 7.49 -31.57
CA ARG A 545 22.31 8.52 -31.82
C ARG A 545 21.70 9.91 -32.09
N TYR A 546 20.50 9.96 -32.67
CA TYR A 546 19.85 11.21 -33.05
C TYR A 546 19.19 11.92 -31.86
N PHE A 547 18.98 11.20 -30.76
CA PHE A 547 18.40 11.76 -29.54
C PHE A 547 19.46 12.28 -28.55
N LEU A 548 20.73 11.95 -28.71
CA LEU A 548 21.78 12.29 -27.73
C LEU A 548 21.91 13.81 -27.49
N VAL A 549 21.94 14.60 -28.57
CA VAL A 549 22.03 16.07 -28.49
C VAL A 549 20.70 16.68 -28.00
N PRO A 550 19.52 16.30 -28.53
CA PRO A 550 18.23 16.71 -27.97
C PRO A 550 18.07 16.44 -26.47
N MET A 551 18.51 15.27 -25.97
CA MET A 551 18.40 14.90 -24.55
C MET A 551 19.37 15.71 -23.67
N GLN A 552 20.60 15.91 -24.13
CA GLN A 552 21.66 16.54 -23.33
C GLN A 552 21.54 18.07 -23.33
N ASP A 553 21.42 18.66 -24.51
CA ASP A 553 21.56 20.08 -24.73
C ASP A 553 20.19 20.77 -24.97
N GLY A 554 19.13 20.00 -25.21
CA GLY A 554 17.80 20.54 -25.48
C GLY A 554 17.71 21.27 -26.82
N VAL A 555 18.58 20.91 -27.76
CA VAL A 555 18.65 21.49 -29.10
C VAL A 555 18.70 20.40 -30.17
N PHE A 556 18.30 20.74 -31.39
CA PHE A 556 18.48 19.91 -32.57
C PHE A 556 19.01 20.76 -33.73
N GLN A 557 19.72 20.14 -34.66
CA GLN A 557 20.34 20.81 -35.80
C GLN A 557 19.60 20.47 -37.09
N GLN A 558 19.21 21.50 -37.86
CA GLN A 558 18.68 21.36 -39.21
C GLN A 558 19.59 22.15 -40.17
N GLY A 559 20.35 21.43 -40.99
CA GLY A 559 21.39 22.03 -41.83
C GLY A 559 22.47 22.72 -40.99
N GLN A 560 22.61 24.04 -41.10
CA GLN A 560 23.56 24.86 -40.34
C GLN A 560 22.92 25.57 -39.13
N ILE A 561 21.62 25.40 -38.91
CA ILE A 561 20.87 26.13 -37.87
C ILE A 561 20.62 25.22 -36.68
N ILE A 562 20.89 25.74 -35.48
CA ILE A 562 20.60 25.08 -34.21
C ILE A 562 19.28 25.64 -33.66
N HIS A 563 18.32 24.75 -33.43
CA HIS A 563 16.99 25.08 -32.92
C HIS A 563 16.86 24.62 -31.46
N PRO A 564 16.41 25.49 -30.53
CA PRO A 564 16.09 25.08 -29.17
C PRO A 564 14.72 24.37 -29.14
N ILE A 565 14.65 23.24 -28.43
CA ILE A 565 13.42 22.49 -28.17
C ILE A 565 12.67 23.16 -27.00
N GLY A 566 13.41 23.50 -25.94
CA GLY A 566 12.87 24.03 -24.70
C GLY A 566 12.44 22.94 -23.72
N ARG A 567 11.70 23.33 -22.68
CA ARG A 567 11.30 22.41 -21.61
C ARG A 567 10.28 21.41 -22.13
N CYS A 568 10.67 20.14 -22.15
CA CYS A 568 9.79 19.01 -22.47
C CYS A 568 10.19 17.76 -21.68
N ILE A 569 9.36 16.72 -21.76
CA ILE A 569 9.60 15.40 -21.18
C ILE A 569 9.59 14.38 -22.31
N PHE A 570 10.72 13.70 -22.54
CA PHE A 570 10.86 12.61 -23.50
C PHE A 570 10.62 11.27 -22.83
N VAL A 571 9.69 10.49 -23.38
CA VAL A 571 9.35 9.15 -22.94
C VAL A 571 9.63 8.18 -24.07
N PHE A 572 10.69 7.38 -23.92
CA PHE A 572 11.10 6.37 -24.89
C PHE A 572 10.44 5.03 -24.56
N ALA A 573 9.45 4.61 -25.35
CA ALA A 573 8.66 3.40 -25.08
C ALA A 573 9.09 2.25 -26.01
N GLY A 574 9.70 1.21 -25.43
CA GLY A 574 10.28 0.09 -26.18
C GLY A 574 9.26 -1.00 -26.51
N GLY A 575 9.32 -1.55 -27.72
CA GLY A 575 8.48 -2.65 -28.19
C GLY A 575 9.13 -4.03 -28.07
N THR A 576 10.45 -4.12 -28.15
CA THR A 576 11.20 -5.38 -28.24
C THR A 576 11.77 -5.81 -26.89
N SER A 577 12.29 -4.88 -26.10
CA SER A 577 12.86 -5.17 -24.78
C SER A 577 11.83 -5.07 -23.66
N HIS A 578 11.70 -6.13 -22.86
CA HIS A 578 10.71 -6.21 -21.76
C HIS A 578 11.17 -5.54 -20.45
N SER A 579 12.48 -5.33 -20.27
CA SER A 579 13.05 -4.62 -19.12
C SER A 579 14.33 -3.88 -19.53
N ILE A 580 14.74 -2.91 -18.72
CA ILE A 580 16.05 -2.24 -18.90
C ILE A 580 17.21 -3.23 -18.83
N ASP A 581 17.14 -4.27 -17.98
CA ASP A 581 18.23 -5.24 -17.84
C ASP A 581 18.44 -6.04 -19.12
N LYS A 582 17.36 -6.33 -19.86
CA LYS A 582 17.42 -7.03 -21.16
C LYS A 582 17.76 -6.09 -22.31
N PHE A 583 17.73 -4.77 -22.10
CA PHE A 583 17.93 -3.79 -23.16
C PHE A 583 19.37 -3.82 -23.66
N GLY A 584 19.54 -4.31 -24.89
CA GLY A 584 20.86 -4.45 -25.52
C GLY A 584 21.69 -5.64 -25.03
N MET A 585 21.14 -6.59 -24.25
CA MET A 585 21.87 -7.81 -23.87
C MET A 585 22.23 -8.67 -25.07
N ASP A 586 21.36 -8.73 -26.07
CA ASP A 586 21.54 -9.57 -27.27
C ASP A 586 22.52 -8.95 -28.29
N LEU A 587 23.06 -7.76 -28.02
CA LEU A 587 24.00 -7.05 -28.90
C LEU A 587 25.45 -7.28 -28.47
N SER A 588 26.34 -7.43 -29.45
CA SER A 588 27.79 -7.41 -29.22
C SER A 588 28.26 -6.03 -28.74
N GLU A 589 29.41 -5.97 -28.05
CA GLU A 589 29.98 -4.70 -27.58
C GLU A 589 30.21 -3.69 -28.73
N ASN A 590 30.59 -4.17 -29.91
CA ASN A 590 30.74 -3.32 -31.10
C ASN A 590 29.39 -2.72 -31.53
N GLU A 591 28.32 -3.52 -31.57
CA GLU A 591 26.98 -3.04 -31.94
C GLU A 591 26.42 -2.04 -30.91
N LYS A 592 26.68 -2.26 -29.61
CA LYS A 592 26.33 -1.30 -28.54
C LYS A 592 27.03 0.04 -28.72
N HIS A 593 28.33 0.03 -29.04
CA HIS A 593 29.07 1.27 -29.30
C HIS A 593 28.63 1.97 -30.59
N MET A 594 28.37 1.21 -31.67
CA MET A 594 27.89 1.77 -32.94
C MET A 594 26.49 2.38 -32.80
N SER A 595 25.61 1.78 -32.00
CA SER A 595 24.27 2.31 -31.72
C SER A 595 24.29 3.46 -30.71
N LYS A 596 25.44 3.72 -30.05
CA LYS A 596 25.57 4.69 -28.96
C LYS A 596 24.64 4.36 -27.78
N LEU A 597 24.44 3.08 -27.51
CA LEU A 597 23.59 2.63 -26.42
C LEU A 597 24.10 3.09 -25.03
N PRO A 598 25.39 2.96 -24.66
CA PRO A 598 25.86 3.44 -23.35
C PRO A 598 25.70 4.96 -23.18
N ASP A 599 25.96 5.70 -24.25
CA ASP A 599 25.75 7.14 -24.36
C ASP A 599 24.27 7.52 -24.15
N PHE A 600 23.34 6.74 -24.67
CA PHE A 600 21.91 6.97 -24.49
C PHE A 600 21.48 6.68 -23.06
N VAL A 601 21.86 5.52 -22.50
CA VAL A 601 21.49 5.10 -21.15
C VAL A 601 22.01 6.08 -20.10
N SER A 602 23.24 6.59 -20.25
CA SER A 602 23.80 7.61 -19.34
C SER A 602 23.06 8.95 -19.35
N ARG A 603 22.28 9.25 -20.39
CA ARG A 603 21.47 10.47 -20.51
C ARG A 603 20.04 10.31 -19.97
N LEU A 604 19.60 9.08 -19.69
CA LEU A 604 18.31 8.82 -19.05
C LEU A 604 18.35 9.29 -17.59
N LYS A 605 17.24 9.86 -17.12
CA LYS A 605 17.06 10.29 -15.71
C LYS A 605 16.25 9.31 -14.89
N GLY A 606 15.58 8.35 -15.55
CA GLY A 606 14.84 7.28 -14.91
C GLY A 606 14.32 6.28 -15.94
N TYR A 607 13.85 5.13 -15.44
CA TYR A 607 13.21 4.11 -16.26
C TYR A 607 12.00 3.52 -15.54
N LEU A 608 11.12 2.88 -16.31
CA LEU A 608 9.94 2.19 -15.82
C LEU A 608 9.79 0.85 -16.53
N ASN A 609 9.76 -0.26 -15.78
CA ASN A 609 9.43 -1.57 -16.31
C ASN A 609 7.93 -1.84 -16.00
N VAL A 610 7.08 -1.84 -17.02
CA VAL A 610 5.64 -2.09 -16.86
C VAL A 610 5.35 -3.55 -17.04
N VAL A 611 4.76 -4.16 -16.02
CA VAL A 611 4.42 -5.58 -16.03
C VAL A 611 3.02 -5.76 -16.65
N GLY A 612 2.91 -6.65 -17.64
CA GLY A 612 1.64 -6.97 -18.28
C GLY A 612 0.79 -7.95 -17.46
N PRO A 613 -0.43 -8.31 -17.89
CA PRO A 613 -1.33 -9.20 -17.14
C PRO A 613 -0.86 -10.66 -17.08
N ASN A 614 0.21 -11.02 -17.79
CA ASN A 614 0.77 -12.37 -17.76
C ASN A 614 1.81 -12.51 -16.64
N PRO A 615 1.93 -13.70 -16.02
CA PRO A 615 2.93 -13.97 -15.00
C PRO A 615 4.35 -13.76 -15.54
N GLN A 616 5.24 -13.20 -14.72
CA GLN A 616 6.65 -13.04 -15.04
C GLN A 616 7.46 -14.28 -14.60
N GLY A 617 7.86 -15.12 -15.56
CA GLY A 617 8.61 -16.35 -15.25
C GLY A 617 7.69 -17.49 -14.81
N ASP A 618 8.15 -18.31 -13.87
CA ASP A 618 7.32 -19.36 -13.25
C ASP A 618 6.22 -18.71 -12.38
N ILE A 619 5.03 -19.32 -12.33
CA ILE A 619 3.87 -18.84 -11.55
C ILE A 619 4.24 -18.69 -10.07
N ASN A 620 5.15 -19.51 -9.58
CA ASN A 620 5.66 -19.44 -8.21
C ASN A 620 6.52 -18.20 -7.92
N LEU A 621 7.08 -17.56 -8.95
CA LEU A 621 7.91 -16.36 -8.83
C LEU A 621 7.09 -15.05 -8.90
N ASP A 622 5.89 -15.10 -9.47
CA ASP A 622 4.97 -13.96 -9.58
C ASP A 622 3.55 -14.41 -9.19
N PRO A 623 3.27 -14.62 -7.89
CA PRO A 623 1.92 -14.97 -7.42
C PRO A 623 0.93 -13.79 -7.52
N TYR A 624 1.41 -12.55 -7.65
CA TYR A 624 0.60 -11.33 -7.64
C TYR A 624 -0.10 -11.02 -8.96
N TYR A 625 0.27 -11.69 -10.06
CA TYR A 625 -0.35 -11.50 -11.38
C TYR A 625 -1.89 -11.62 -11.35
N ILE A 626 -2.45 -12.45 -10.47
CA ILE A 626 -3.91 -12.62 -10.35
C ILE A 626 -4.60 -11.36 -9.81
N LEU A 627 -3.96 -10.66 -8.86
CA LEU A 627 -4.43 -9.37 -8.37
C LEU A 627 -4.30 -8.30 -9.45
N ARG A 628 -3.17 -8.29 -10.17
CA ARG A 628 -2.94 -7.38 -11.31
C ARG A 628 -4.03 -7.54 -12.37
N ARG A 629 -4.39 -8.79 -12.72
CA ARG A 629 -5.52 -9.10 -13.63
C ARG A 629 -6.85 -8.62 -13.09
N ALA A 630 -7.14 -8.78 -11.80
CA ALA A 630 -8.38 -8.32 -11.18
C ALA A 630 -8.52 -6.79 -11.26
N ILE A 631 -7.45 -6.06 -10.95
CA ILE A 631 -7.43 -4.59 -11.00
C ILE A 631 -7.60 -4.11 -12.45
N LEU A 632 -6.88 -4.73 -13.40
CA LEU A 632 -6.99 -4.41 -14.83
C LEU A 632 -8.39 -4.69 -15.37
N LEU A 633 -8.95 -5.87 -15.10
CA LEU A 633 -10.30 -6.24 -15.51
C LEU A 633 -11.33 -5.25 -14.96
N ARG A 634 -11.22 -4.92 -13.68
CA ARG A 634 -12.12 -3.96 -13.04
C ARG A 634 -12.05 -2.57 -13.70
N SER A 635 -10.84 -2.12 -14.03
CA SER A 635 -10.63 -0.85 -14.75
C SER A 635 -11.26 -0.90 -16.14
N LEU A 636 -11.06 -1.98 -16.91
CA LEU A 636 -11.66 -2.16 -18.23
C LEU A 636 -13.19 -2.20 -18.16
N ILE A 637 -13.78 -2.88 -17.18
CA ILE A 637 -15.24 -2.89 -16.97
C ILE A 637 -15.76 -1.47 -16.73
N LYS A 638 -15.09 -0.70 -15.85
CA LYS A 638 -15.50 0.67 -15.52
C LYS A 638 -15.46 1.61 -16.73
N HIS A 639 -14.49 1.43 -17.62
CA HIS A 639 -14.30 2.30 -18.78
C HIS A 639 -15.12 1.87 -20.00
N ASN A 640 -15.17 0.58 -20.30
CA ASN A 640 -15.69 0.09 -21.57
C ASN A 640 -17.13 -0.44 -21.47
N VAL A 641 -17.52 -0.99 -20.32
CA VAL A 641 -18.86 -1.58 -20.10
C VAL A 641 -19.46 -1.18 -18.75
N PRO A 642 -19.62 0.13 -18.45
CA PRO A 642 -20.13 0.57 -17.15
C PRO A 642 -21.56 0.10 -16.84
N GLY A 643 -22.32 -0.34 -17.86
CA GLY A 643 -23.70 -0.82 -17.70
C GLY A 643 -23.86 -2.05 -16.78
N ILE A 644 -22.81 -2.85 -16.61
CA ILE A 644 -22.85 -4.01 -15.69
C ILE A 644 -22.50 -3.66 -14.24
N LEU A 645 -22.17 -2.39 -13.96
CA LEU A 645 -21.88 -1.89 -12.61
C LEU A 645 -23.16 -1.37 -11.94
N GLN A 646 -23.55 -1.99 -10.82
CA GLN A 646 -24.65 -1.52 -9.97
C GLN A 646 -24.14 -1.17 -8.59
N LYS A 647 -24.19 0.11 -8.18
CA LYS A 647 -23.70 0.60 -6.88
C LYS A 647 -22.26 0.11 -6.57
N GLN A 648 -21.38 0.13 -7.57
CA GLN A 648 -20.00 -0.41 -7.54
C GLN A 648 -19.87 -1.95 -7.57
N ASP A 649 -20.95 -2.73 -7.54
CA ASP A 649 -20.86 -4.18 -7.76
C ASP A 649 -20.91 -4.51 -9.26
N ALA A 650 -19.93 -5.24 -9.77
CA ALA A 650 -19.93 -5.77 -11.13
C ALA A 650 -20.76 -7.05 -11.17
N ARG A 651 -21.88 -7.00 -11.88
CA ARG A 651 -22.73 -8.17 -12.13
C ARG A 651 -22.08 -9.05 -13.19
N ILE A 652 -21.11 -9.87 -12.79
CA ILE A 652 -20.38 -10.81 -13.64
C ILE A 652 -20.56 -12.24 -13.13
N ASP A 653 -20.75 -13.19 -14.05
CA ASP A 653 -20.77 -14.61 -13.72
C ASP A 653 -19.44 -15.03 -13.05
N PRO A 654 -19.47 -15.76 -11.92
CA PRO A 654 -18.26 -16.21 -11.21
C PRO A 654 -17.30 -17.01 -12.07
N GLY A 655 -17.80 -17.82 -13.01
CA GLY A 655 -16.98 -18.61 -13.93
C GLY A 655 -16.25 -17.73 -14.93
N ILE A 656 -16.92 -16.70 -15.47
CA ILE A 656 -16.27 -15.72 -16.36
C ILE A 656 -15.20 -14.95 -15.62
N LEU A 657 -15.53 -14.43 -14.42
CA LEU A 657 -14.54 -13.72 -13.60
C LEU A 657 -13.34 -14.62 -13.30
N ARG A 658 -13.57 -15.88 -12.91
CA ARG A 658 -12.50 -16.86 -12.68
C ARG A 658 -11.65 -17.09 -13.92
N ALA A 659 -12.25 -17.19 -15.10
CA ALA A 659 -11.54 -17.38 -16.36
C ALA A 659 -10.64 -16.19 -16.70
N PHE A 660 -11.12 -14.95 -16.52
CA PHE A 660 -10.29 -13.76 -16.71
C PHE A 660 -9.10 -13.73 -15.74
N LEU A 661 -9.26 -14.24 -14.52
CA LEU A 661 -8.20 -14.25 -13.52
C LEU A 661 -7.19 -15.39 -13.73
N LYS A 662 -7.65 -16.58 -14.10
CA LYS A 662 -6.85 -17.83 -14.07
C LYS A 662 -6.41 -18.37 -15.42
N THR A 663 -6.88 -17.82 -16.55
CA THR A 663 -6.45 -18.31 -17.87
C THR A 663 -4.93 -18.28 -18.02
N ARG A 664 -4.35 -19.26 -18.70
CA ARG A 664 -2.88 -19.41 -18.76
C ARG A 664 -2.16 -18.15 -19.26
N MET A 665 -2.63 -17.58 -20.36
CA MET A 665 -1.96 -16.46 -21.01
C MET A 665 -2.90 -15.63 -21.86
N TYR A 666 -2.71 -14.32 -21.83
CA TYR A 666 -3.27 -13.38 -22.79
C TYR A 666 -2.28 -13.14 -23.93
N LYS A 667 -2.63 -13.53 -25.16
CA LYS A 667 -1.76 -13.46 -26.35
C LYS A 667 -1.26 -12.04 -26.66
N HIS A 668 -2.03 -11.01 -26.31
CA HIS A 668 -1.71 -9.59 -26.54
C HIS A 668 -1.84 -8.73 -25.27
N GLY A 669 -1.63 -9.32 -24.10
CA GLY A 669 -1.66 -8.60 -22.82
C GLY A 669 -3.03 -7.97 -22.54
N VAL A 670 -3.06 -6.70 -22.09
CA VAL A 670 -4.30 -6.00 -21.72
C VAL A 670 -5.25 -5.85 -22.91
N ARG A 671 -4.72 -5.73 -24.14
CA ARG A 671 -5.52 -5.65 -25.36
C ARG A 671 -6.37 -6.90 -25.58
N SER A 672 -5.87 -8.08 -25.21
CA SER A 672 -6.66 -9.31 -25.25
C SER A 672 -7.85 -9.26 -24.29
N MET A 673 -7.64 -8.81 -23.05
CA MET A 673 -8.72 -8.67 -22.07
C MET A 673 -9.78 -7.68 -22.55
N GLU A 674 -9.34 -6.54 -23.06
CA GLU A 674 -10.20 -5.50 -23.62
C GLU A 674 -11.00 -6.00 -24.84
N SER A 675 -10.36 -6.73 -25.75
CA SER A 675 -11.01 -7.27 -26.94
C SER A 675 -12.07 -8.31 -26.59
N ILE A 676 -11.81 -9.20 -25.61
CA ILE A 676 -12.81 -10.15 -25.15
C ILE A 676 -14.05 -9.42 -24.61
N LEU A 677 -13.89 -8.36 -23.82
CA LEU A 677 -15.01 -7.54 -23.35
C LEU A 677 -15.76 -6.85 -24.49
N ALA A 678 -15.03 -6.29 -25.46
CA ALA A 678 -15.61 -5.56 -26.59
C ALA A 678 -16.37 -6.47 -27.58
N MET A 679 -15.92 -7.72 -27.75
CA MET A 679 -16.59 -8.70 -28.60
C MET A 679 -17.77 -9.39 -27.91
N SER A 680 -17.85 -9.34 -26.58
CA SER A 680 -18.99 -9.86 -25.83
C SER A 680 -20.26 -9.06 -26.08
N SER A 681 -21.41 -9.75 -26.05
CA SER A 681 -22.72 -9.12 -26.24
C SER A 681 -23.21 -8.42 -24.96
N LEU A 682 -22.55 -7.30 -24.62
CA LEU A 682 -22.79 -6.50 -23.40
C LEU A 682 -23.53 -5.19 -23.66
N ALA A 683 -23.93 -4.93 -24.91
CA ALA A 683 -24.71 -3.74 -25.24
C ALA A 683 -26.08 -3.78 -24.57
N ASN A 684 -26.42 -2.75 -23.80
CA ASN A 684 -27.68 -2.62 -23.06
C ASN A 684 -27.94 -3.72 -22.02
N THR A 685 -26.93 -4.51 -21.63
CA THR A 685 -27.09 -5.50 -20.56
C THR A 685 -26.68 -4.91 -19.22
N THR A 686 -27.30 -5.42 -18.15
CA THR A 686 -26.94 -5.07 -16.76
C THR A 686 -26.09 -6.14 -16.09
N ALA A 687 -25.72 -7.20 -16.81
CA ALA A 687 -24.94 -8.32 -16.31
C ALA A 687 -24.09 -8.94 -17.43
N TYR A 688 -22.96 -9.52 -17.05
CA TYR A 688 -22.08 -10.30 -17.92
C TYR A 688 -22.26 -11.79 -17.61
N GLU A 689 -23.10 -12.43 -18.43
CA GLU A 689 -23.48 -13.84 -18.30
C GLU A 689 -22.70 -14.71 -19.29
N ARG A 690 -22.70 -16.04 -19.07
CA ARG A 690 -21.93 -16.97 -19.92
C ARG A 690 -22.39 -16.96 -21.38
N SER A 691 -23.66 -16.68 -21.61
CA SER A 691 -24.27 -16.49 -22.93
C SER A 691 -23.75 -15.25 -23.66
N SER A 692 -23.17 -14.29 -22.94
CA SER A 692 -22.65 -13.06 -23.52
C SER A 692 -21.25 -13.23 -24.15
N LEU A 693 -20.55 -14.32 -23.84
CA LEU A 693 -19.19 -14.58 -24.33
C LEU A 693 -19.13 -14.68 -25.86
N PRO A 694 -18.03 -14.23 -26.48
CA PRO A 694 -17.85 -14.38 -27.92
C PRO A 694 -17.65 -15.86 -28.29
N PRO A 695 -17.93 -16.24 -29.54
CA PRO A 695 -17.66 -17.58 -30.06
C PRO A 695 -16.20 -18.01 -29.84
N GLU A 696 -15.99 -19.33 -29.66
CA GLU A 696 -14.68 -19.95 -29.40
C GLU A 696 -13.57 -19.48 -30.36
N ARG A 697 -13.86 -19.40 -31.66
CA ARG A 697 -12.88 -18.93 -32.67
C ARG A 697 -12.44 -17.48 -32.47
N GLN A 698 -13.29 -16.63 -31.90
CA GLN A 698 -12.93 -15.25 -31.56
C GLN A 698 -12.13 -15.19 -30.27
N LEU A 699 -12.48 -16.01 -29.25
CA LEU A 699 -11.68 -16.16 -28.03
C LEU A 699 -10.25 -16.62 -28.35
N GLU A 700 -10.10 -17.54 -29.30
CA GLU A 700 -8.81 -18.10 -29.71
C GLU A 700 -7.83 -17.06 -30.28
N LEU A 701 -8.29 -15.88 -30.69
CA LEU A 701 -7.40 -14.78 -31.08
C LEU A 701 -6.67 -14.15 -29.88
N HIS A 702 -7.22 -14.31 -28.68
CA HIS A 702 -6.79 -13.54 -27.50
C HIS A 702 -6.31 -14.39 -26.33
N VAL A 703 -6.83 -15.61 -26.20
CA VAL A 703 -6.52 -16.62 -25.17
C VAL A 703 -6.52 -18.01 -25.82
N ASP A 704 -6.10 -19.03 -25.08
CA ASP A 704 -6.44 -20.43 -25.41
C ASP A 704 -7.93 -20.61 -25.08
N ALA A 705 -8.77 -20.80 -26.10
CA ALA A 705 -10.21 -20.82 -25.91
C ALA A 705 -10.68 -22.05 -25.12
N ALA A 706 -10.00 -23.18 -25.26
CA ALA A 706 -10.34 -24.41 -24.54
C ALA A 706 -10.02 -24.25 -23.05
N ASP A 707 -8.85 -23.74 -22.71
CA ASP A 707 -8.45 -23.40 -21.34
C ASP A 707 -9.44 -22.40 -20.73
N PHE A 708 -9.71 -21.28 -21.41
CA PHE A 708 -10.60 -20.24 -20.92
C PHE A 708 -12.02 -20.77 -20.66
N LEU A 709 -12.62 -21.45 -21.65
CA LEU A 709 -13.98 -21.98 -21.53
C LEU A 709 -14.08 -23.09 -20.48
N SER A 710 -13.04 -23.89 -20.28
CA SER A 710 -13.01 -24.90 -19.22
C SER A 710 -13.11 -24.28 -17.84
N ILE A 711 -12.43 -23.15 -17.61
CA ILE A 711 -12.49 -22.41 -16.34
C ILE A 711 -13.87 -21.76 -16.16
N VAL A 712 -14.47 -21.22 -17.24
CA VAL A 712 -15.84 -20.68 -17.19
C VAL A 712 -16.84 -21.76 -16.79
N GLN A 713 -16.67 -22.96 -17.31
CA GLN A 713 -17.57 -24.09 -17.10
C GLN A 713 -17.31 -24.84 -15.78
N GLU A 714 -16.24 -24.49 -15.06
CA GLU A 714 -15.90 -25.12 -13.80
C GLU A 714 -17.06 -25.01 -12.81
N ILE A 715 -17.57 -26.17 -12.40
CA ILE A 715 -18.75 -26.30 -11.55
C ILE A 715 -18.35 -25.95 -10.12
N GLU A 716 -19.10 -25.06 -9.48
CA GLU A 716 -19.06 -24.99 -8.02
C GLU A 716 -19.87 -26.15 -7.44
N LEU A 717 -19.17 -27.21 -7.03
CA LEU A 717 -19.76 -28.38 -6.37
C LEU A 717 -20.20 -28.00 -4.94
N LYS A 718 -21.37 -27.35 -4.84
CA LYS A 718 -21.97 -26.87 -3.57
C LYS A 718 -23.44 -27.27 -3.47
N GLY A 719 -23.99 -27.21 -2.26
CA GLY A 719 -25.41 -27.45 -1.99
C GLY A 719 -25.85 -28.87 -2.36
N GLU A 720 -27.05 -29.00 -2.92
CA GLU A 720 -27.68 -30.29 -3.24
C GLU A 720 -26.88 -31.11 -4.27
N LEU A 721 -26.20 -30.45 -5.23
CA LEU A 721 -25.35 -31.13 -6.20
C LEU A 721 -24.16 -31.83 -5.53
N LEU A 722 -23.54 -31.18 -4.54
CA LEU A 722 -22.46 -31.78 -3.77
C LEU A 722 -22.93 -33.00 -2.98
N GLU A 723 -24.08 -32.91 -2.31
CA GLU A 723 -24.67 -34.02 -1.55
C GLU A 723 -25.02 -35.20 -2.48
N ASN A 724 -25.64 -34.93 -3.63
CA ASN A 724 -26.01 -35.96 -4.59
C ASN A 724 -24.78 -36.69 -5.16
N LEU A 725 -23.71 -35.95 -5.46
CA LEU A 725 -22.46 -36.54 -5.93
C LEU A 725 -21.69 -37.27 -4.83
N ALA A 726 -21.74 -36.79 -3.59
CA ALA A 726 -21.15 -37.46 -2.44
C ALA A 726 -21.86 -38.78 -2.16
N LYS A 727 -23.19 -38.79 -2.23
CA LYS A 727 -24.02 -40.00 -2.16
C LYS A 727 -23.69 -40.99 -3.28
N ALA A 728 -23.58 -40.52 -4.52
CA ALA A 728 -23.22 -41.37 -5.65
C ALA A 728 -21.81 -41.99 -5.51
N THR A 729 -20.84 -41.23 -4.98
CA THR A 729 -19.50 -41.75 -4.63
C THR A 729 -19.60 -42.90 -3.62
N HIS A 730 -20.37 -42.71 -2.55
CA HIS A 730 -20.55 -43.72 -1.50
C HIS A 730 -21.27 -44.97 -1.98
N GLU A 731 -22.28 -44.83 -2.85
CA GLU A 731 -22.99 -45.95 -3.46
C GLU A 731 -22.04 -46.84 -4.28
N ILE A 732 -21.17 -46.24 -5.09
CA ILE A 732 -20.19 -46.98 -5.91
C ILE A 732 -19.19 -47.72 -5.00
N TYR A 733 -18.74 -47.07 -3.92
CA TYR A 733 -17.90 -47.71 -2.91
C TYR A 733 -18.58 -48.91 -2.24
N CYS A 734 -19.87 -48.78 -1.89
CA CYS A 734 -20.65 -49.88 -1.31
C CYS A 734 -20.86 -51.04 -2.29
N GLU A 735 -21.10 -50.77 -3.57
CA GLU A 735 -21.25 -51.78 -4.61
C GLU A 735 -19.97 -52.58 -4.83
N GLU A 736 -18.81 -51.92 -4.80
CA GLU A 736 -17.52 -52.59 -4.89
C GLU A 736 -17.27 -53.50 -3.69
N LEU A 737 -17.49 -52.99 -2.47
CA LEU A 737 -17.34 -53.79 -1.25
C LEU A 737 -18.24 -55.04 -1.29
N LYS A 738 -19.48 -54.91 -1.73
CA LYS A 738 -20.41 -56.05 -1.90
C LYS A 738 -19.90 -57.05 -2.95
N THR A 739 -19.38 -56.55 -4.08
CA THR A 739 -18.79 -57.38 -5.15
C THR A 739 -17.57 -58.16 -4.65
N ASN A 740 -16.78 -57.55 -3.76
CA ASN A 740 -15.63 -58.19 -3.10
C ASN A 740 -16.04 -59.13 -1.94
N GLY A 741 -17.34 -59.29 -1.70
CA GLY A 741 -17.92 -60.22 -0.73
C GLY A 741 -18.06 -59.67 0.68
N TYR A 742 -18.01 -58.34 0.87
CA TYR A 742 -18.22 -57.71 2.17
C TYR A 742 -19.71 -57.56 2.49
N SER A 743 -20.04 -57.80 3.75
CA SER A 743 -21.37 -57.56 4.32
C SER A 743 -21.30 -56.57 5.48
N TYR A 744 -22.43 -56.00 5.88
CA TYR A 744 -22.46 -55.01 6.95
C TYR A 744 -22.11 -55.65 8.31
N GLY A 745 -21.26 -54.98 9.08
CA GLY A 745 -20.99 -55.32 10.48
C GLY A 745 -20.59 -54.08 11.29
N PRO A 746 -20.80 -54.07 12.62
CA PRO A 746 -20.58 -52.89 13.46
C PRO A 746 -19.10 -52.44 13.52
N HIS A 747 -18.17 -53.34 13.21
CA HIS A 747 -16.75 -53.08 13.09
C HIS A 747 -16.23 -53.62 11.76
N THR A 748 -15.27 -52.92 11.16
CA THR A 748 -14.59 -53.41 9.96
C THR A 748 -13.66 -54.56 10.33
N ASP A 749 -13.89 -55.74 9.75
CA ASP A 749 -13.15 -56.98 9.97
C ASP A 749 -12.82 -57.60 8.60
N GLU A 750 -11.55 -57.54 8.22
CA GLU A 750 -11.07 -57.97 6.91
C GLU A 750 -11.13 -59.50 6.73
N GLU A 751 -10.98 -60.28 7.82
CA GLU A 751 -11.05 -61.75 7.76
C GLU A 751 -12.49 -62.24 7.58
N LYS A 752 -13.44 -61.59 8.26
CA LYS A 752 -14.87 -61.92 8.16
C LYS A 752 -15.59 -61.21 7.03
N LYS A 753 -14.88 -60.39 6.26
CA LYS A 753 -15.43 -59.50 5.24
C LYS A 753 -16.62 -58.69 5.76
N LEU A 754 -16.46 -58.06 6.91
CA LEU A 754 -17.45 -57.14 7.49
C LEU A 754 -16.96 -55.70 7.34
N HIS A 755 -17.84 -54.79 6.91
CA HIS A 755 -17.49 -53.38 6.78
C HIS A 755 -18.53 -52.46 7.44
N SER A 756 -18.05 -51.55 8.30
CA SER A 756 -18.89 -50.65 9.09
C SER A 756 -19.61 -49.57 8.27
N SER A 757 -19.04 -49.17 7.13
CA SER A 757 -19.61 -48.14 6.25
C SER A 757 -20.60 -48.68 5.20
N LEU A 758 -20.99 -49.96 5.25
CA LEU A 758 -22.02 -50.55 4.36
C LEU A 758 -23.45 -50.15 4.80
N LEU A 759 -23.67 -48.85 4.97
CA LEU A 759 -24.95 -48.23 5.31
C LEU A 759 -25.38 -47.27 4.19
N PRO A 760 -26.69 -46.98 4.07
CA PRO A 760 -27.15 -45.88 3.22
C PRO A 760 -26.46 -44.57 3.59
N TYR A 761 -26.13 -43.74 2.60
CA TYR A 761 -25.39 -42.48 2.80
C TYR A 761 -25.98 -41.60 3.92
N ASP A 762 -27.30 -41.51 3.98
CA ASP A 762 -28.02 -40.69 4.96
C ASP A 762 -27.81 -41.15 6.42
N GLN A 763 -27.45 -42.43 6.62
CA GLN A 763 -27.22 -43.07 7.92
C GLN A 763 -25.73 -43.12 8.30
N LEU A 764 -24.83 -42.58 7.47
CA LEU A 764 -23.41 -42.51 7.81
C LEU A 764 -23.13 -41.45 8.90
N PRO A 765 -22.09 -41.66 9.71
CA PRO A 765 -21.53 -40.61 10.55
C PRO A 765 -21.11 -39.38 9.73
N ASP A 766 -21.25 -38.18 10.30
CA ASP A 766 -20.92 -36.93 9.58
C ASP A 766 -19.46 -36.87 9.11
N GLU A 767 -18.53 -37.45 9.87
CA GLU A 767 -17.12 -37.56 9.47
C GLU A 767 -16.92 -38.36 8.16
N GLU A 768 -17.76 -39.39 7.92
CA GLU A 768 -17.70 -40.20 6.70
C GLU A 768 -18.45 -39.54 5.55
N LYS A 769 -19.54 -38.82 5.83
CA LYS A 769 -20.20 -37.95 4.84
C LYS A 769 -19.25 -36.87 4.35
N GLU A 770 -18.51 -36.25 5.25
CA GLU A 770 -17.55 -35.20 4.93
C GLU A 770 -16.36 -35.72 4.11
N GLN A 771 -15.91 -36.96 4.34
CA GLN A 771 -14.91 -37.61 3.48
C GLN A 771 -15.40 -37.75 2.04
N ASN A 772 -16.66 -38.13 1.83
CA ASN A 772 -17.26 -38.21 0.50
C ASN A 772 -17.46 -36.83 -0.14
N ARG A 773 -17.83 -35.80 0.64
CA ARG A 773 -17.91 -34.42 0.13
C ARG A 773 -16.54 -33.89 -0.27
N ASN A 774 -15.53 -34.11 0.54
CA ASN A 774 -14.15 -33.73 0.23
C ASN A 774 -13.63 -34.45 -1.01
N TYR A 775 -13.95 -35.74 -1.17
CA TYR A 775 -13.67 -36.46 -2.41
C TYR A 775 -14.21 -35.73 -3.64
N VAL A 776 -15.50 -35.39 -3.61
CA VAL A 776 -16.18 -34.71 -4.72
C VAL A 776 -15.60 -33.32 -4.96
N ARG A 777 -15.36 -32.52 -3.92
CA ARG A 777 -14.77 -31.17 -4.04
C ARG A 777 -13.41 -31.19 -4.73
N HIS A 778 -12.63 -32.26 -4.55
CA HIS A 778 -11.30 -32.40 -5.13
C HIS A 778 -11.27 -33.05 -6.53
N ILE A 779 -12.42 -33.47 -7.10
CA ILE A 779 -12.46 -34.09 -8.44
C ILE A 779 -11.88 -33.14 -9.50
N SER A 780 -12.31 -31.87 -9.51
CA SER A 780 -11.83 -30.87 -10.48
C SER A 780 -10.31 -30.67 -10.41
N THR A 781 -9.79 -30.49 -9.20
CA THR A 781 -8.35 -30.27 -8.95
C THR A 781 -7.52 -31.47 -9.40
N LYS A 782 -7.96 -32.70 -9.10
CA LYS A 782 -7.28 -33.94 -9.52
C LYS A 782 -7.23 -34.05 -11.05
N LEU A 783 -8.36 -33.81 -11.71
CA LEU A 783 -8.46 -33.86 -13.16
C LEU A 783 -7.53 -32.83 -13.81
N ASN A 784 -7.51 -31.58 -13.31
CA ASN A 784 -6.63 -30.53 -13.80
C ASN A 784 -5.14 -30.92 -13.70
N GLN A 785 -4.70 -31.54 -12.60
CA GLN A 785 -3.32 -32.02 -12.42
C GLN A 785 -2.92 -33.14 -13.40
N ALA A 786 -3.90 -33.90 -13.90
CA ALA A 786 -3.72 -34.91 -14.93
C ALA A 786 -4.00 -34.37 -16.35
N GLY A 787 -4.28 -33.08 -16.52
CA GLY A 787 -4.55 -32.46 -17.82
C GLY A 787 -5.96 -32.71 -18.36
N TYR A 788 -6.92 -33.01 -17.49
CA TYR A 788 -8.33 -33.21 -17.83
C TYR A 788 -9.20 -32.06 -17.34
N VAL A 789 -10.22 -31.73 -18.11
CA VAL A 789 -11.25 -30.74 -17.74
C VAL A 789 -12.64 -31.36 -17.80
N MET A 790 -13.54 -30.85 -16.96
CA MET A 790 -14.96 -31.21 -16.96
C MET A 790 -15.72 -30.25 -17.87
N ARG A 791 -16.59 -30.78 -18.73
CA ARG A 791 -17.49 -29.97 -19.56
C ARG A 791 -18.91 -30.53 -19.54
N PRO A 792 -19.96 -29.73 -19.76
CA PRO A 792 -21.31 -30.25 -19.91
C PRO A 792 -21.35 -31.33 -20.99
N ALA A 793 -21.96 -32.46 -20.67
CA ALA A 793 -22.10 -33.58 -21.60
C ALA A 793 -23.00 -33.14 -22.76
N ARG A 794 -22.55 -33.38 -23.98
CA ARG A 794 -23.39 -33.22 -25.18
C ARG A 794 -24.05 -34.57 -25.50
N SER A 795 -25.23 -34.54 -26.10
CA SER A 795 -26.06 -35.73 -26.32
C SER A 795 -25.25 -36.90 -26.93
N ASN A 796 -25.32 -38.07 -26.29
CA ASN A 796 -24.70 -39.36 -26.69
C ASN A 796 -23.20 -39.57 -26.42
N GLU A 797 -22.59 -38.84 -25.48
CA GLU A 797 -21.20 -39.11 -25.07
C GLU A 797 -21.09 -40.31 -24.12
N ARG A 798 -20.17 -41.23 -24.40
CA ARG A 798 -19.89 -42.40 -23.53
C ARG A 798 -18.98 -41.98 -22.37
N PRO A 799 -19.10 -42.61 -21.18
CA PRO A 799 -18.20 -42.36 -20.06
C PRO A 799 -16.73 -42.53 -20.49
N TYR A 800 -15.91 -41.50 -20.22
CA TYR A 800 -14.50 -41.46 -20.58
C TYR A 800 -13.72 -42.54 -19.80
N LYS A 801 -12.74 -43.20 -20.43
CA LYS A 801 -11.81 -44.11 -19.75
C LYS A 801 -10.43 -43.48 -19.73
N PHE A 802 -9.86 -43.31 -18.53
CA PHE A 802 -8.52 -42.77 -18.38
C PHE A 802 -7.48 -43.73 -19.02
N PRO A 803 -6.54 -43.21 -19.83
CA PRO A 803 -5.36 -43.95 -20.29
C PRO A 803 -4.49 -44.40 -19.12
N GLY A 804 -3.72 -45.49 -19.29
CA GLY A 804 -2.97 -46.17 -18.23
C GLY A 804 -2.13 -45.24 -17.34
N ASP A 805 -1.26 -44.41 -17.95
CA ASP A 805 -0.35 -43.54 -17.18
C ASP A 805 -1.09 -42.44 -16.40
N ASP A 806 -2.15 -41.87 -16.98
CA ASP A 806 -2.96 -40.84 -16.31
C ASP A 806 -3.81 -41.44 -15.17
N PHE A 807 -4.25 -42.69 -15.35
CA PHE A 807 -5.04 -43.42 -14.36
C PHE A 807 -4.22 -43.69 -13.08
N GLU A 808 -2.98 -44.14 -13.24
CA GLU A 808 -2.03 -44.35 -12.14
C GLU A 808 -1.76 -43.03 -11.40
N LYS A 809 -1.47 -41.96 -12.15
CA LYS A 809 -1.21 -40.63 -11.58
C LYS A 809 -2.39 -40.10 -10.77
N LEU A 810 -3.61 -40.23 -11.29
CA LEU A 810 -4.82 -39.80 -10.59
C LEU A 810 -5.05 -40.56 -9.29
N ALA A 811 -4.74 -41.86 -9.26
CA ALA A 811 -4.87 -42.69 -8.06
C ALA A 811 -3.84 -42.32 -6.99
N GLN A 812 -2.59 -42.01 -7.39
CA GLN A 812 -1.56 -41.49 -6.49
C GLN A 812 -1.95 -40.15 -5.86
N ILE A 813 -2.48 -39.21 -6.66
CA ILE A 813 -2.93 -37.90 -6.18
C ILE A 813 -4.09 -38.08 -5.17
N GLU A 814 -5.01 -39.00 -5.47
CA GLU A 814 -6.13 -39.32 -4.59
C GLU A 814 -5.68 -39.85 -3.24
N HIS A 815 -4.77 -40.82 -3.23
CA HIS A 815 -4.20 -41.38 -2.00
C HIS A 815 -3.46 -40.32 -1.18
N GLN A 816 -2.63 -39.50 -1.83
CA GLN A 816 -1.90 -38.42 -1.15
C GLN A 816 -2.87 -37.43 -0.50
N ARG A 817 -3.95 -37.06 -1.19
CA ARG A 817 -4.98 -36.17 -0.65
C ARG A 817 -5.68 -36.80 0.56
N TRP A 818 -6.09 -38.07 0.45
CA TRP A 818 -6.72 -38.79 1.56
C TRP A 818 -5.79 -38.91 2.77
N MET A 819 -4.51 -39.22 2.54
CA MET A 819 -3.50 -39.33 3.59
C MET A 819 -3.28 -37.99 4.31
N ASN A 820 -3.12 -36.90 3.55
CA ASN A 820 -2.95 -35.56 4.10
C ASN A 820 -4.15 -35.15 4.99
N GLN A 821 -5.36 -35.48 4.55
CA GLN A 821 -6.58 -35.23 5.33
C GLN A 821 -6.61 -36.06 6.63
N LYS A 822 -6.26 -37.35 6.56
CA LYS A 822 -6.20 -38.19 7.77
C LYS A 822 -5.17 -37.68 8.77
N LEU A 823 -4.01 -37.25 8.30
CA LEU A 823 -2.97 -36.66 9.14
C LEU A 823 -3.44 -35.35 9.79
N SER A 824 -4.11 -34.45 9.06
CA SER A 824 -4.68 -33.22 9.62
C SER A 824 -5.77 -33.49 10.67
N ASP A 825 -6.54 -34.56 10.49
CA ASP A 825 -7.59 -34.99 11.42
C ASP A 825 -7.02 -35.74 12.65
N GLY A 826 -5.70 -35.84 12.77
CA GLY A 826 -4.97 -36.43 13.90
C GLY A 826 -4.81 -37.95 13.83
N TRP A 827 -4.98 -38.56 12.66
CA TRP A 827 -4.76 -40.00 12.47
C TRP A 827 -3.29 -40.35 12.40
N LYS A 828 -2.95 -41.56 12.85
CA LYS A 828 -1.57 -42.10 12.84
C LYS A 828 -1.51 -43.44 12.11
N HIS A 829 -0.35 -43.72 11.54
CA HIS A 829 -0.07 -45.06 11.02
C HIS A 829 -0.04 -46.09 12.18
N ALA A 830 -0.67 -47.25 11.96
CA ALA A 830 -0.52 -48.44 12.81
C ALA A 830 -0.76 -49.71 11.98
N ASP A 831 -0.41 -50.89 12.50
CA ASP A 831 -0.61 -52.16 11.80
C ASP A 831 -2.06 -52.66 11.79
N LYS A 832 -2.93 -52.01 12.57
CA LYS A 832 -4.37 -52.27 12.60
C LYS A 832 -5.16 -50.95 12.56
N THR A 833 -6.18 -50.92 11.71
CA THR A 833 -7.09 -49.78 11.60
C THR A 833 -8.07 -49.79 12.76
N GLU A 834 -7.98 -48.81 13.65
CA GLU A 834 -8.87 -48.66 14.80
C GLU A 834 -9.43 -47.23 14.86
N LYS A 835 -10.71 -47.08 14.46
CA LYS A 835 -11.39 -45.78 14.42
C LYS A 835 -11.37 -45.05 15.77
N LYS A 836 -11.48 -45.80 16.89
CA LYS A 836 -11.48 -45.26 18.26
C LYS A 836 -10.17 -44.56 18.63
N TYR A 837 -9.04 -45.04 18.13
CA TYR A 837 -7.71 -44.50 18.46
C TYR A 837 -7.13 -43.65 17.31
N LYS A 838 -7.93 -43.39 16.27
CA LYS A 838 -7.51 -42.72 15.03
C LYS A 838 -6.25 -43.35 14.43
N THR A 839 -6.19 -44.67 14.35
CA THR A 839 -5.08 -45.37 13.69
C THR A 839 -5.54 -46.02 12.39
N HIS A 840 -4.69 -45.99 11.35
CA HIS A 840 -5.01 -46.57 10.05
C HIS A 840 -3.78 -47.25 9.40
N THR A 841 -3.99 -48.40 8.76
CA THR A 841 -2.94 -49.20 8.10
C THR A 841 -2.33 -48.53 6.89
N ASP A 842 -3.17 -47.84 6.13
CA ASP A 842 -2.83 -47.33 4.80
C ASP A 842 -2.22 -45.90 4.80
N ILE A 843 -1.91 -45.33 5.97
CA ILE A 843 -1.16 -44.05 6.08
C ILE A 843 0.33 -44.36 5.81
N LYS A 844 0.66 -44.62 4.55
CA LYS A 844 2.00 -44.94 4.05
C LYS A 844 2.16 -44.38 2.62
N GLU A 845 3.41 -44.27 2.16
CA GLU A 845 3.76 -43.93 0.77
C GLU A 845 3.13 -44.91 -0.23
N TRP A 846 2.77 -44.43 -1.43
CA TRP A 846 2.07 -45.18 -2.47
C TRP A 846 2.75 -46.51 -2.81
N GLU A 847 4.09 -46.52 -2.87
CA GLU A 847 4.91 -47.68 -3.20
C GLU A 847 4.81 -48.79 -2.14
N ARG A 848 4.43 -48.45 -0.90
CA ARG A 848 4.35 -49.37 0.25
C ARG A 848 2.93 -49.86 0.54
N LEU A 849 1.95 -49.45 -0.27
CA LEU A 849 0.57 -49.91 -0.17
C LEU A 849 0.42 -51.34 -0.67
N SER A 850 -0.51 -52.08 -0.05
CA SER A 850 -0.95 -53.36 -0.59
C SER A 850 -1.75 -53.17 -1.88
N GLU A 851 -1.78 -54.18 -2.74
CA GLU A 851 -2.61 -54.17 -3.96
C GLU A 851 -4.10 -54.00 -3.63
N ILE A 852 -4.56 -54.48 -2.47
CA ILE A 852 -5.94 -54.28 -2.01
C ILE A 852 -6.19 -52.80 -1.70
N ALA A 853 -5.24 -52.10 -1.07
CA ALA A 853 -5.35 -50.68 -0.77
C ALA A 853 -5.34 -49.84 -2.06
N LYS A 854 -4.41 -50.08 -2.97
CA LYS A 854 -4.35 -49.38 -4.28
C LYS A 854 -5.63 -49.58 -5.11
N ASN A 855 -6.22 -50.76 -5.05
CA ASN A 855 -7.48 -51.05 -5.75
C ASN A 855 -8.64 -50.15 -5.27
N ARG A 856 -8.66 -49.72 -3.99
CA ARG A 856 -9.67 -48.79 -3.48
C ARG A 856 -9.56 -47.42 -4.18
N ASP A 857 -8.35 -46.89 -4.30
CA ASP A 857 -8.11 -45.63 -5.04
C ASP A 857 -8.41 -45.79 -6.53
N TYR A 858 -8.00 -46.91 -7.15
CA TYR A 858 -8.32 -47.19 -8.56
C TYR A 858 -9.83 -47.19 -8.83
N THR A 859 -10.64 -47.77 -7.93
CA THR A 859 -12.08 -47.79 -8.13
C THR A 859 -12.70 -46.41 -7.97
N LEU A 860 -12.23 -45.62 -7.02
CA LEU A 860 -12.64 -44.21 -6.92
C LEU A 860 -12.32 -43.45 -8.21
N ILE A 861 -11.12 -43.61 -8.79
CA ILE A 861 -10.77 -42.97 -10.06
C ILE A 861 -11.63 -43.50 -11.23
N ARG A 862 -11.89 -44.81 -11.32
CA ARG A 862 -12.81 -45.39 -12.34
C ARG A 862 -14.24 -44.87 -12.20
N ALA A 863 -14.64 -44.48 -11.00
CA ALA A 863 -15.96 -43.95 -10.73
C ALA A 863 -16.14 -42.50 -11.20
N ILE A 864 -15.06 -41.70 -11.30
CA ILE A 864 -15.14 -40.26 -11.66
C ILE A 864 -15.98 -40.00 -12.93
N PRO A 865 -15.75 -40.69 -14.07
CA PRO A 865 -16.53 -40.45 -15.28
C PRO A 865 -18.01 -40.80 -15.12
N LEU A 866 -18.35 -41.80 -14.30
CA LEU A 866 -19.74 -42.20 -14.01
C LEU A 866 -20.42 -41.20 -13.08
N ILE A 867 -19.71 -40.73 -12.05
CA ILE A 867 -20.18 -39.70 -11.11
C ILE A 867 -20.48 -38.40 -11.87
N LEU A 868 -19.56 -37.98 -12.75
CA LEU A 868 -19.74 -36.79 -13.58
C LEU A 868 -20.88 -36.95 -14.59
N ALA A 869 -21.03 -38.12 -15.21
CA ALA A 869 -22.14 -38.40 -16.11
C ALA A 869 -23.51 -38.30 -15.40
N LYS A 870 -23.62 -38.76 -14.15
CA LYS A 870 -24.83 -38.58 -13.31
C LYS A 870 -25.14 -37.10 -13.05
N ALA A 871 -24.12 -36.24 -13.03
CA ALA A 871 -24.27 -34.78 -12.92
C ALA A 871 -24.44 -34.07 -14.28
N GLY A 872 -24.46 -34.78 -15.41
CA GLY A 872 -24.57 -34.20 -16.74
C GLY A 872 -23.25 -33.65 -17.32
N TYR A 873 -22.10 -34.17 -16.90
CA TYR A 873 -20.77 -33.75 -17.33
C TYR A 873 -19.96 -34.88 -17.99
N ALA A 874 -19.13 -34.49 -18.94
CA ALA A 874 -18.15 -35.33 -19.63
C ALA A 874 -16.72 -34.82 -19.37
N LEU A 875 -15.74 -35.66 -19.68
CA LEU A 875 -14.31 -35.35 -19.53
C LEU A 875 -13.65 -35.10 -20.88
N GLU A 876 -12.73 -34.15 -20.91
CA GLU A 876 -11.90 -33.84 -22.08
C GLU A 876 -10.44 -33.72 -21.68
N LYS A 877 -9.54 -34.38 -22.43
CA LYS A 877 -8.09 -34.26 -22.23
C LYS A 877 -7.61 -33.01 -22.96
N MET A 878 -7.00 -32.09 -22.22
CA MET A 878 -6.39 -30.89 -22.78
C MET A 878 -5.20 -31.32 -23.64
N LYS A 879 -5.08 -30.76 -24.85
CA LYS A 879 -3.92 -31.03 -25.71
C LYS A 879 -2.67 -30.52 -25.00
N ALA A 880 -1.64 -31.36 -24.90
CA ALA A 880 -0.31 -30.90 -24.54
C ALA A 880 0.20 -29.99 -25.67
N SER A 881 0.48 -28.74 -25.33
CA SER A 881 1.15 -27.78 -26.21
C SER A 881 2.66 -27.84 -25.97
#